data_AF-A0A1Q8ZGT9-F1
#
_entry.id   AF-A0A1Q8ZGT9-F1
#
_cell.length_a   1.000
_cell.length_b   1.000
_cell.length_c   1.000
_cell.angle_alpha   90.00
_cell.angle_beta   90.00
_cell.angle_gamma   90.00
#
_symmetry.space_group_name_H-M   'P 1'
#
loop_
_entity.id
_entity.type
_entity.pdbx_description
1 polymer ?
#
loop_
_entity_poly.entity_id
_entity_poly.type
_entity_poly.pdbx_seq_one_letter_code
_entity_poly.pdbx_strand_id
1 'polypeptide(L)'
;MFAQLPEQRMHWIRWGLTVGWLLIIASLFYDPWTSALTTSDHPWSPLRLPDACIQVQGKCLSEQPYPLGTTLFWGTIVPAAIFILLVFGHELWRRICPLSFLSQIPRALGWQRQFKREHKKTGKVRYELAKVDPNSWLGRNYTYVQFGWLFGGLCGRILFFNADRLVLAIWLLFTITAAIFVGYWYGGKSWCQYFCPMAPVQSIYSEPGGLLSSKAHMSEQPITQSMCRTLLPDGKEQSTCVACQHPCIDIDAERTYWQSLNQPETSFLRYGYVGLVIGYFSYYYLYAGNWNYYFSGAWLRQTNQIASLFDPGLYLFGQAIHIPKLIAVPLVLGGCTAIGYWGGQWMEKHAKAYSRRKQANLTIETLRHRLFTLCTFGIFNFFFIFGGRPLVQLLPWSVQYLYDLGLVTLSTLWLYKTWRRSPDLYSRENLANRFRKQLEKLQLDVSQFLEGRSLSDLNTHEVYILAKVLPGFTREKRHQAYKGVVREALEEGYVNYSSSLDILQQMRQELGITDDEHRIVLEELGIEDPELLNPDRKRSLENQIRLSGYRKSLERLMLLQRKQSDRTTFEQLSFQDSAAVHSLRRQYSITSQEEEWILSGFSDNASSVKKVEFLLAQLPELIDCYRALNQPMLQQHQAVLTLLRENIRHKKELIVRSILENLTLLQSDPTAFTVVQSLQQASPAILGEILEQENWGDRIPPAILQYLTQPGETPVSCSLEFSSQAILDHLEALLQDQNPMIQAAALYIITQLDTKRSQEIARNHRHKFSSRLVQETIDLLLSPPLTSTANPSLSEFPTLEKLVYLFNSDFFHRMQSETLIALADQAEVKTYSQGEVITEAGDTCRELLLLIEGDARIHYQTGSKVRVEQLHPGQTLDELEVLTHSNSENTIVADSESTRILALSVDAFDDLLDHDPDFARRVLELESRQLQRFVRSVQPL
;
A
#
# COMPACT_ATOMS: atom_id res chain seq x y z
N MET A 1 -1.98 19.05 -14.11
CA MET A 1 -2.54 20.23 -14.81
C MET A 1 -4.06 20.15 -14.91
N PHE A 2 -4.65 19.07 -15.43
CA PHE A 2 -6.11 18.98 -15.56
C PHE A 2 -6.83 18.66 -14.24
N ALA A 3 -6.22 17.92 -13.31
CA ALA A 3 -6.78 17.59 -12.00
C ALA A 3 -7.12 18.84 -11.17
N GLN A 4 -6.35 19.92 -11.36
CA GLN A 4 -6.50 21.22 -10.71
C GLN A 4 -7.58 22.11 -11.37
N LEU A 5 -8.10 21.74 -12.54
CA LEU A 5 -9.18 22.51 -13.15
C LEU A 5 -10.46 22.40 -12.30
N PRO A 6 -11.07 23.53 -11.92
CA PRO A 6 -12.28 23.54 -11.11
C PRO A 6 -13.40 22.73 -11.75
N GLU A 7 -14.10 21.94 -10.94
CA GLU A 7 -15.19 21.08 -11.36
C GLU A 7 -16.34 21.86 -12.01
N GLN A 8 -16.51 23.13 -11.64
CA GLN A 8 -17.53 24.02 -12.23
C GLN A 8 -17.27 24.25 -13.72
N ARG A 9 -16.01 24.51 -14.11
CA ARG A 9 -15.62 24.68 -15.52
C ARG A 9 -15.77 23.37 -16.28
N MET A 10 -15.35 22.25 -15.68
CA MET A 10 -15.50 20.93 -16.29
C MET A 10 -16.97 20.51 -16.43
N HIS A 11 -17.86 20.96 -15.55
CA HIS A 11 -19.29 20.73 -15.69
C HIS A 11 -19.86 21.43 -16.93
N TRP A 12 -19.49 22.70 -17.17
CA TRP A 12 -19.87 23.42 -18.39
C TRP A 12 -19.30 22.76 -19.66
N ILE A 13 -18.03 22.34 -19.63
CA ILE A 13 -17.40 21.64 -20.75
C ILE A 13 -18.15 20.34 -21.07
N ARG A 14 -18.50 19.55 -20.04
CA ARG A 14 -19.28 18.32 -20.23
C ARG A 14 -20.64 18.58 -20.84
N TRP A 15 -21.35 19.62 -20.41
CA TRP A 15 -22.62 20.00 -21.03
C TRP A 15 -22.45 20.40 -22.49
N GLY A 16 -21.46 21.24 -22.81
CA GLY A 16 -21.15 21.63 -24.19
C GLY A 16 -20.85 20.42 -25.08
N LEU A 17 -20.01 19.49 -24.63
CA LEU A 17 -19.68 18.26 -25.36
C LEU A 17 -20.88 17.31 -25.47
N THR A 18 -21.71 17.22 -24.44
CA THR A 18 -22.93 16.39 -24.44
C THR A 18 -23.95 16.94 -25.42
N VAL A 19 -24.17 18.26 -25.43
CA VAL A 19 -25.05 18.93 -26.40
C VAL A 19 -24.51 18.72 -27.81
N GLY A 20 -23.21 18.92 -28.04
CA GLY A 20 -22.58 18.64 -29.34
C GLY A 20 -22.77 17.19 -29.79
N TRP A 21 -22.63 16.23 -28.87
CA TRP A 21 -22.86 14.81 -29.17
C TRP A 21 -24.33 14.49 -29.48
N LEU A 22 -25.27 15.06 -28.73
CA LEU A 22 -26.71 14.94 -29.01
C LEU A 22 -27.10 15.60 -30.34
N LEU A 23 -26.49 16.73 -30.70
CA LEU A 23 -26.68 17.37 -32.00
C LEU A 23 -26.18 16.49 -33.15
N ILE A 24 -25.06 15.78 -32.96
CA ILE A 24 -24.59 14.81 -33.95
C ILE A 24 -25.58 13.64 -34.08
N ILE A 25 -26.09 13.10 -32.97
CA ILE A 25 -27.13 12.06 -33.01
C ILE A 25 -28.39 12.57 -33.72
N ALA A 26 -28.83 13.80 -33.45
CA ALA A 26 -29.96 14.42 -34.14
C ALA A 26 -29.70 14.55 -35.65
N SER A 27 -28.48 14.95 -36.03
CA SER A 27 -28.06 15.06 -37.44
C SER A 27 -28.09 13.70 -38.18
N LEU A 28 -27.96 12.58 -37.46
CA LEU A 28 -28.07 11.26 -38.07
C LEU A 28 -29.52 10.93 -38.49
N PHE A 29 -30.52 11.44 -37.76
CA PHE A 29 -31.94 11.30 -38.14
C PHE A 29 -32.33 12.28 -39.25
N TYR A 30 -31.89 13.53 -39.15
CA TYR A 30 -32.28 14.58 -40.08
C TYR A 30 -31.12 15.54 -40.33
N ASP A 31 -30.68 15.61 -41.60
CA ASP A 31 -29.66 16.54 -42.05
C ASP A 31 -29.97 17.00 -43.48
N PRO A 32 -30.62 18.16 -43.62
CA PRO A 32 -31.01 18.68 -44.93
C PRO A 32 -29.92 19.56 -45.56
N TRP A 33 -28.85 19.90 -44.83
CA TRP A 33 -27.89 20.93 -45.26
C TRP A 33 -26.56 20.34 -45.72
N THR A 34 -26.02 19.33 -45.02
CA THR A 34 -24.62 18.91 -45.29
C THR A 34 -24.46 18.05 -46.54
N SER A 35 -25.54 17.45 -47.07
CA SER A 35 -25.51 16.73 -48.36
C SER A 35 -25.15 17.64 -49.54
N ALA A 36 -25.43 18.94 -49.44
CA ALA A 36 -25.02 19.92 -50.45
C ALA A 36 -23.50 20.10 -50.51
N LEU A 37 -22.76 19.77 -49.45
CA LEU A 37 -21.30 19.84 -49.41
C LEU A 37 -20.62 18.67 -50.14
N THR A 38 -21.32 17.57 -50.36
CA THR A 38 -20.76 16.36 -50.98
C THR A 38 -21.17 16.20 -52.45
N THR A 39 -21.98 17.13 -52.98
CA THR A 39 -22.39 17.14 -54.39
C THR A 39 -21.19 17.37 -55.31
N SER A 40 -21.09 16.58 -56.38
CA SER A 40 -20.02 16.65 -57.40
C SER A 40 -19.90 18.04 -58.05
N ASP A 41 -21.05 18.68 -58.26
CA ASP A 41 -21.21 19.90 -59.06
C ASP A 41 -20.84 21.18 -58.28
N HIS A 42 -20.40 21.05 -57.03
CA HIS A 42 -20.00 22.16 -56.16
C HIS A 42 -18.47 22.22 -56.00
N PRO A 43 -17.74 22.88 -56.91
CA PRO A 43 -16.27 22.88 -56.92
C PRO A 43 -15.63 23.62 -55.74
N TRP A 44 -16.41 24.44 -55.01
CA TRP A 44 -15.98 25.14 -53.81
C TRP A 44 -15.87 24.24 -52.58
N SER A 45 -16.50 23.06 -52.60
CA SER A 45 -16.43 22.13 -51.48
C SER A 45 -15.27 21.15 -51.63
N PRO A 46 -14.34 21.07 -50.65
CA PRO A 46 -13.29 20.06 -50.64
C PRO A 46 -13.84 18.65 -50.35
N LEU A 47 -15.10 18.53 -49.91
CA LEU A 47 -15.77 17.26 -49.59
C LEU A 47 -16.57 16.67 -50.75
N ARG A 48 -16.51 17.28 -51.94
CA ARG A 48 -17.21 16.81 -53.14
C ARG A 48 -16.77 15.40 -53.53
N LEU A 49 -17.72 14.60 -54.02
CA LEU A 49 -17.42 13.28 -54.56
C LEU A 49 -16.58 13.41 -55.86
N PRO A 50 -15.44 12.71 -55.97
CA PRO A 50 -14.66 12.69 -57.20
C PRO A 50 -15.32 11.78 -58.26
N ASP A 51 -15.18 12.12 -59.54
CA ASP A 51 -15.70 11.31 -60.67
C ASP A 51 -14.97 9.96 -60.88
N ALA A 52 -14.11 9.56 -59.93
CA ALA A 52 -13.30 8.35 -60.01
C ALA A 52 -14.08 7.12 -59.50
N CYS A 53 -14.15 6.06 -60.32
CA CYS A 53 -14.72 4.79 -59.87
C CYS A 53 -13.90 4.16 -58.74
N ILE A 54 -14.55 3.94 -57.59
CA ILE A 54 -13.99 3.19 -56.48
C ILE A 54 -14.39 1.72 -56.65
N GLN A 55 -13.41 0.84 -56.88
CA GLN A 55 -13.67 -0.58 -57.06
C GLN A 55 -13.86 -1.30 -55.71
N VAL A 56 -14.92 -2.11 -55.61
CA VAL A 56 -15.18 -3.04 -54.51
C VAL A 56 -15.43 -4.40 -55.14
N GLN A 57 -14.56 -5.37 -54.88
CA GLN A 57 -14.65 -6.73 -55.45
C GLN A 57 -14.70 -6.75 -56.98
N GLY A 58 -13.95 -5.85 -57.62
CA GLY A 58 -13.91 -5.71 -59.08
C GLY A 58 -15.09 -4.96 -59.71
N LYS A 59 -16.05 -4.47 -58.91
CA LYS A 59 -17.21 -3.67 -59.39
C LYS A 59 -17.08 -2.22 -58.93
N CYS A 60 -17.43 -1.27 -59.80
CA CYS A 60 -17.50 0.15 -59.43
C CYS A 60 -18.65 0.40 -58.45
N LEU A 61 -18.35 1.00 -57.31
CA LEU A 61 -19.36 1.45 -56.35
C LEU A 61 -20.01 2.75 -56.85
N SER A 62 -21.34 2.78 -56.91
CA SER A 62 -22.09 4.00 -57.21
C SER A 62 -22.23 4.83 -55.93
N GLU A 63 -21.71 6.06 -55.94
CA GLU A 63 -21.77 6.98 -54.81
C GLU A 63 -22.83 8.07 -55.05
N GLN A 64 -23.57 8.41 -54.00
CA GLN A 64 -24.57 9.48 -54.01
C GLN A 64 -24.20 10.56 -52.99
N PRO A 65 -24.60 11.83 -53.21
CA PRO A 65 -24.42 12.89 -52.22
C PRO A 65 -24.98 12.44 -50.87
N TYR A 66 -24.15 12.53 -49.84
CA TYR A 66 -24.42 12.00 -48.51
C TYR A 66 -24.18 13.06 -47.43
N PRO A 67 -24.95 13.03 -46.34
CA PRO A 67 -24.71 13.92 -45.21
C PRO A 67 -23.54 13.46 -44.34
N LEU A 68 -22.90 14.41 -43.67
CA LEU A 68 -21.57 14.24 -43.07
C LEU A 68 -21.55 13.58 -41.68
N GLY A 69 -22.72 13.30 -41.07
CA GLY A 69 -22.80 12.81 -39.70
C GLY A 69 -21.96 11.57 -39.40
N THR A 70 -22.04 10.52 -40.23
CA THR A 70 -21.23 9.29 -40.08
C THR A 70 -19.73 9.57 -40.30
N THR A 71 -19.43 10.45 -41.25
CA THR A 71 -18.04 10.82 -41.61
C THR A 71 -17.36 11.59 -40.49
N LEU A 72 -18.04 12.57 -39.88
CA LEU A 72 -17.49 13.33 -38.75
C LEU A 72 -17.32 12.45 -37.50
N PHE A 73 -18.31 11.58 -37.22
CA PHE A 73 -18.23 10.69 -36.05
C PHE A 73 -17.04 9.72 -36.14
N TRP A 74 -16.92 9.00 -37.26
CA TRP A 74 -15.88 7.98 -37.42
C TRP A 74 -14.53 8.55 -37.88
N GLY A 75 -14.54 9.63 -38.66
CA GLY A 75 -13.34 10.26 -39.25
C GLY A 75 -12.70 11.32 -38.36
N THR A 76 -13.45 11.93 -37.44
CA THR A 76 -12.92 13.01 -36.57
C THR A 76 -13.04 12.66 -35.09
N ILE A 77 -14.23 12.32 -34.59
CA ILE A 77 -14.46 12.16 -33.14
C ILE A 77 -13.70 10.96 -32.57
N VAL A 78 -13.79 9.80 -33.21
CA VAL A 78 -13.12 8.58 -32.73
C VAL A 78 -11.59 8.74 -32.76
N PRO A 79 -10.95 9.19 -33.85
CA PRO A 79 -9.51 9.48 -33.84
C PRO A 79 -9.09 10.52 -32.81
N ALA A 80 -9.88 11.59 -32.62
CA ALA A 80 -9.61 12.60 -31.59
C ALA A 80 -9.65 12.00 -30.18
N ALA A 81 -10.56 11.07 -29.89
CA ALA A 81 -10.60 10.37 -28.62
C ALA A 81 -9.32 9.56 -28.35
N ILE A 82 -8.81 8.83 -29.35
CA ILE A 82 -7.55 8.06 -29.23
C ILE A 82 -6.35 8.99 -29.02
N PHE A 83 -6.31 10.11 -29.75
CA PHE A 83 -5.29 11.14 -29.55
C PHE A 83 -5.31 11.71 -28.13
N ILE A 84 -6.49 12.07 -27.62
CA ILE A 84 -6.67 12.60 -26.26
C ILE A 84 -6.21 11.59 -25.21
N LEU A 85 -6.50 10.30 -25.39
CA LEU A 85 -6.11 9.25 -24.46
C LEU A 85 -4.59 9.14 -24.31
N LEU A 86 -3.82 9.18 -25.41
CA LEU A 86 -2.35 9.09 -25.34
C LEU A 86 -1.75 10.37 -24.76
N VAL A 87 -2.20 11.54 -25.22
CA VAL A 87 -1.58 12.83 -24.87
C VAL A 87 -1.99 13.28 -23.47
N PHE A 88 -3.28 13.31 -23.17
CA PHE A 88 -3.79 13.85 -21.91
C PHE A 88 -4.11 12.77 -20.88
N GLY A 89 -4.10 11.50 -21.27
CA GLY A 89 -4.37 10.37 -20.37
C GLY A 89 -5.85 10.19 -20.05
N HIS A 90 -6.12 9.19 -19.21
CA HIS A 90 -7.47 8.93 -18.71
C HIS A 90 -8.03 10.12 -17.89
N GLU A 91 -7.15 10.88 -17.24
CA GLU A 91 -7.47 12.02 -16.36
C GLU A 91 -8.38 13.01 -17.07
N LEU A 92 -8.00 13.46 -18.28
CA LEU A 92 -8.83 14.38 -19.05
C LEU A 92 -10.03 13.64 -19.67
N TRP A 93 -9.79 12.48 -20.28
CA TRP A 93 -10.82 11.72 -20.99
C TRP A 93 -12.06 11.43 -20.13
N ARG A 94 -11.86 10.90 -18.92
CA ARG A 94 -12.95 10.60 -17.96
C ARG A 94 -13.69 11.85 -17.50
N ARG A 95 -13.04 13.02 -17.47
CA ARG A 95 -13.67 14.29 -17.08
C ARG A 95 -14.46 14.95 -18.20
N ILE A 96 -14.16 14.66 -19.46
CA ILE A 96 -14.88 15.24 -20.62
C ILE A 96 -15.87 14.27 -21.29
N CYS A 97 -15.77 12.98 -21.00
CA CYS A 97 -16.58 11.93 -21.64
C CYS A 97 -18.10 12.14 -21.42
N PRO A 98 -18.91 12.36 -22.49
CA PRO A 98 -20.35 12.54 -22.37
C PRO A 98 -21.06 11.32 -21.74
N LEU A 99 -20.65 10.10 -22.11
CA LEU A 99 -21.20 8.88 -21.52
C LEU A 99 -20.95 8.78 -20.01
N SER A 100 -19.76 9.16 -19.55
CA SER A 100 -19.45 9.17 -18.11
C SER A 100 -20.24 10.23 -17.34
N PHE A 101 -20.67 11.30 -18.02
CA PHE A 101 -21.50 12.35 -17.45
C PHE A 101 -22.97 11.89 -17.38
N LEU A 102 -23.52 11.39 -18.48
CA LEU A 102 -24.89 10.88 -18.55
C LEU A 102 -25.12 9.67 -17.64
N SER A 103 -24.14 8.77 -17.49
CA SER A 103 -24.25 7.64 -16.56
C SER A 103 -24.44 8.07 -15.10
N GLN A 104 -24.15 9.34 -14.75
CA GLN A 104 -24.32 9.87 -13.39
C GLN A 104 -25.67 10.57 -13.18
N ILE A 105 -26.55 10.63 -14.19
CA ILE A 105 -27.91 11.19 -14.03
C ILE A 105 -28.68 10.54 -12.89
N PRO A 106 -28.73 9.19 -12.74
CA PRO A 106 -29.46 8.56 -11.63
C PRO A 106 -28.93 8.97 -10.26
N ARG A 107 -27.62 9.20 -10.15
CA ARG A 107 -26.99 9.75 -8.93
C ARG A 107 -27.43 11.19 -8.67
N ALA A 108 -27.41 12.05 -9.70
CA ALA A 108 -27.81 13.44 -9.59
C ALA A 108 -29.30 13.60 -9.20
N LEU A 109 -30.15 12.67 -9.64
CA LEU A 109 -31.57 12.60 -9.29
C LEU A 109 -31.85 11.86 -7.97
N GLY A 110 -30.85 11.23 -7.36
CA GLY A 110 -31.03 10.40 -6.16
C GLY A 110 -31.74 9.05 -6.39
N TRP A 111 -31.91 8.64 -7.64
CA TRP A 111 -32.56 7.39 -8.06
C TRP A 111 -31.52 6.29 -8.24
N GLN A 112 -30.89 5.82 -7.16
CA GLN A 112 -29.95 4.71 -7.24
C GLN A 112 -30.51 3.48 -6.53
N ARG A 113 -30.29 2.29 -7.10
CA ARG A 113 -30.71 1.02 -6.52
C ARG A 113 -30.04 0.80 -5.17
N GLN A 114 -30.85 0.41 -4.19
CA GLN A 114 -30.41 0.16 -2.82
C GLN A 114 -30.83 -1.23 -2.36
N PHE A 115 -29.99 -1.88 -1.56
CA PHE A 115 -30.30 -3.13 -0.88
C PHE A 115 -30.81 -2.85 0.52
N LYS A 116 -31.92 -3.48 0.87
CA LYS A 116 -32.43 -3.51 2.23
C LYS A 116 -31.61 -4.54 3.03
N ARG A 117 -30.81 -4.09 3.99
CA ARG A 117 -30.16 -4.95 4.99
C ARG A 117 -30.76 -4.70 6.35
N GLU A 118 -31.11 -5.79 7.02
CA GLU A 118 -31.67 -5.76 8.37
C GLU A 118 -30.59 -6.24 9.35
N HIS A 119 -30.38 -5.45 10.40
CA HIS A 119 -29.39 -5.79 11.41
C HIS A 119 -29.92 -6.90 12.31
N LYS A 120 -29.28 -8.09 12.27
CA LYS A 120 -29.73 -9.30 12.98
C LYS A 120 -29.97 -9.11 14.48
N LYS A 121 -29.26 -8.17 15.14
CA LYS A 121 -29.39 -7.90 16.58
C LYS A 121 -30.36 -6.76 16.95
N THR A 122 -30.66 -5.83 16.04
CA THR A 122 -31.42 -4.61 16.38
C THR A 122 -32.71 -4.43 15.57
N GLY A 123 -32.97 -5.28 14.57
CA GLY A 123 -34.16 -5.20 13.71
C GLY A 123 -34.24 -3.93 12.85
N LYS A 124 -33.23 -3.06 12.91
CA LYS A 124 -33.21 -1.81 12.14
C LYS A 124 -32.95 -2.14 10.67
N VAL A 125 -33.92 -1.76 9.84
CA VAL A 125 -33.87 -1.85 8.38
C VAL A 125 -33.07 -0.66 7.81
N ARG A 126 -32.04 -0.92 7.01
CA ARG A 126 -31.25 0.13 6.36
C ARG A 126 -31.00 -0.18 4.88
N TYR A 127 -30.77 0.89 4.11
CA TYR A 127 -30.59 0.86 2.67
C TYR A 127 -29.13 1.16 2.31
N GLU A 128 -28.45 0.21 1.67
CA GLU A 128 -27.07 0.35 1.18
C GLU A 128 -27.05 0.48 -0.34
N LEU A 129 -26.14 1.29 -0.89
CA LEU A 129 -25.99 1.44 -2.33
C LEU A 129 -25.51 0.12 -2.97
N ALA A 130 -26.17 -0.31 -4.05
CA ALA A 130 -25.74 -1.49 -4.78
C ALA A 130 -24.38 -1.25 -5.46
N LYS A 131 -23.37 -2.07 -5.12
CA LYS A 131 -22.04 -2.07 -5.73
C LYS A 131 -21.78 -3.42 -6.40
N VAL A 132 -20.84 -3.47 -7.34
CA VAL A 132 -20.39 -4.74 -7.91
C VAL A 132 -19.52 -5.43 -6.86
N ASP A 133 -19.92 -6.63 -6.44
CA ASP A 133 -19.12 -7.43 -5.51
C ASP A 133 -17.82 -7.90 -6.21
N PRO A 134 -16.62 -7.64 -5.64
CA PRO A 134 -15.35 -8.12 -6.21
C PRO A 134 -15.29 -9.63 -6.42
N ASN A 135 -16.01 -10.42 -5.61
CA ASN A 135 -16.06 -11.87 -5.73
C ASN A 135 -17.11 -12.39 -6.72
N SER A 136 -17.95 -11.51 -7.27
CA SER A 136 -18.94 -11.90 -8.28
C SER A 136 -18.29 -12.26 -9.62
N TRP A 137 -19.02 -12.98 -10.47
CA TRP A 137 -18.57 -13.30 -11.83
C TRP A 137 -18.19 -12.04 -12.63
N LEU A 138 -19.00 -10.98 -12.53
CA LEU A 138 -18.72 -9.70 -13.17
C LEU A 138 -17.47 -9.04 -12.58
N GLY A 139 -17.32 -9.03 -11.25
CA GLY A 139 -16.15 -8.47 -10.57
C GLY A 139 -14.82 -9.12 -10.99
N ARG A 140 -14.83 -10.41 -11.31
CA ARG A 140 -13.65 -11.17 -11.75
C ARG A 140 -13.41 -11.14 -13.26
N ASN A 141 -14.45 -10.99 -14.09
CA ASN A 141 -14.35 -11.15 -15.55
C ASN A 141 -14.64 -9.87 -16.33
N TYR A 142 -14.72 -8.70 -15.68
CA TYR A 142 -15.12 -7.46 -16.34
C TYR A 142 -14.19 -7.07 -17.50
N THR A 143 -12.89 -7.36 -17.41
CA THR A 143 -11.91 -7.12 -18.48
C THR A 143 -12.32 -7.83 -19.77
N TYR A 144 -12.75 -9.10 -19.66
CA TYR A 144 -13.23 -9.89 -20.80
C TYR A 144 -14.58 -9.40 -21.30
N VAL A 145 -15.48 -8.99 -20.41
CA VAL A 145 -16.78 -8.41 -20.79
C VAL A 145 -16.58 -7.14 -21.61
N GLN A 146 -15.72 -6.22 -21.14
CA GLN A 146 -15.39 -4.99 -21.84
C GLN A 146 -14.74 -5.25 -23.20
N PHE A 147 -13.78 -6.17 -23.26
CA PHE A 147 -13.15 -6.56 -24.53
C PHE A 147 -14.15 -7.21 -25.48
N GLY A 148 -15.06 -8.04 -24.98
CA GLY A 148 -16.15 -8.65 -25.75
C GLY A 148 -17.11 -7.60 -26.33
N TRP A 149 -17.49 -6.59 -25.56
CA TRP A 149 -18.29 -5.46 -26.06
C TRP A 149 -17.55 -4.63 -27.10
N LEU A 150 -16.25 -4.39 -26.89
CA LEU A 150 -15.41 -3.72 -27.89
C LEU A 150 -15.36 -4.53 -29.19
N PHE A 151 -15.09 -5.83 -29.09
CA PHE A 151 -15.04 -6.74 -30.24
C PHE A 151 -16.38 -6.78 -30.99
N GLY A 152 -17.47 -7.00 -30.28
CA GLY A 152 -18.82 -7.00 -30.84
C GLY A 152 -19.18 -5.65 -31.47
N GLY A 153 -18.79 -4.54 -30.84
CA GLY A 153 -18.96 -3.19 -31.36
C GLY A 153 -18.17 -2.94 -32.65
N LEU A 154 -16.94 -3.44 -32.76
CA LEU A 154 -16.13 -3.34 -33.99
C LEU A 154 -16.66 -4.23 -35.12
N CYS A 155 -17.11 -5.45 -34.81
CA CYS A 155 -17.83 -6.30 -35.77
C CYS A 155 -19.09 -5.59 -36.27
N GLY A 156 -19.91 -5.08 -35.33
CA GLY A 156 -21.13 -4.34 -35.65
C GLY A 156 -20.86 -3.06 -36.43
N ARG A 157 -19.71 -2.41 -36.21
CA ARG A 157 -19.29 -1.24 -37.00
C ARG A 157 -19.14 -1.57 -38.48
N ILE A 158 -18.44 -2.66 -38.81
CA ILE A 158 -18.23 -3.10 -40.19
C ILE A 158 -19.53 -3.62 -40.82
N LEU A 159 -20.38 -4.27 -40.04
CA LEU A 159 -21.60 -4.94 -40.52
C LEU A 159 -22.80 -3.98 -40.64
N PHE A 160 -22.99 -3.08 -39.68
CA PHE A 160 -24.23 -2.33 -39.51
C PHE A 160 -24.05 -0.81 -39.38
N PHE A 161 -23.07 -0.31 -38.60
CA PHE A 161 -23.10 1.08 -38.11
C PHE A 161 -22.30 2.11 -38.94
N ASN A 162 -21.46 1.67 -39.88
CA ASN A 162 -20.53 2.56 -40.59
C ASN A 162 -21.23 3.54 -41.54
N ALA A 163 -22.14 3.05 -42.38
CA ALA A 163 -22.81 3.84 -43.41
C ALA A 163 -24.28 4.12 -43.10
N ASP A 164 -24.97 3.21 -42.40
CA ASP A 164 -26.37 3.42 -42.04
C ASP A 164 -26.50 4.39 -40.85
N ARG A 165 -27.04 5.57 -41.15
CA ARG A 165 -27.22 6.67 -40.19
C ARG A 165 -28.22 6.32 -39.09
N LEU A 166 -29.33 5.66 -39.44
CA LEU A 166 -30.40 5.36 -38.49
C LEU A 166 -29.93 4.28 -37.52
N VAL A 167 -29.27 3.24 -38.02
CA VAL A 167 -28.74 2.18 -37.16
C VAL A 167 -27.65 2.73 -36.22
N LEU A 168 -26.76 3.61 -36.72
CA LEU A 168 -25.79 4.29 -35.87
C LEU A 168 -26.46 5.13 -34.77
N ALA A 169 -27.50 5.91 -35.13
CA ALA A 169 -28.21 6.75 -34.17
C ALA A 169 -28.90 5.92 -33.07
N ILE A 170 -29.59 4.85 -33.45
CA ILE A 170 -30.24 3.91 -32.53
C ILE A 170 -29.20 3.26 -31.62
N TRP A 171 -28.07 2.83 -32.17
CA TRP A 171 -26.98 2.24 -31.37
C TRP A 171 -26.41 3.22 -30.34
N LEU A 172 -26.16 4.48 -30.73
CA LEU A 172 -25.68 5.51 -29.80
C LEU A 172 -26.70 5.79 -28.69
N LEU A 173 -27.99 5.94 -29.03
CA LEU A 173 -29.06 6.11 -28.03
C LEU A 173 -29.21 4.91 -27.10
N PHE A 174 -29.06 3.69 -27.63
CA PHE A 174 -29.02 2.47 -26.83
C PHE A 174 -27.85 2.50 -25.85
N THR A 175 -26.65 2.88 -26.29
CA THR A 175 -25.48 2.97 -25.39
C THR A 175 -25.66 4.02 -24.28
N ILE A 176 -26.31 5.15 -24.58
CA ILE A 176 -26.65 6.18 -23.58
C ILE A 176 -27.62 5.60 -22.56
N THR A 177 -28.69 4.96 -23.03
CA THR A 177 -29.72 4.36 -22.17
C THR A 177 -29.11 3.27 -21.29
N ALA A 178 -28.26 2.41 -21.84
CA ALA A 178 -27.56 1.38 -21.09
C ALA A 178 -26.61 1.97 -20.03
N ALA A 179 -25.88 3.04 -20.35
CA ALA A 179 -25.01 3.73 -19.40
C ALA A 179 -25.79 4.34 -18.23
N ILE A 180 -26.95 4.96 -18.50
CA ILE A 180 -27.87 5.47 -17.46
C ILE A 180 -28.43 4.31 -16.64
N PHE A 181 -28.85 3.22 -17.27
CA PHE A 181 -29.38 2.03 -16.58
C PHE A 181 -28.36 1.41 -15.63
N VAL A 182 -27.09 1.29 -16.06
CA VAL A 182 -26.01 0.81 -15.19
C VAL A 182 -25.75 1.77 -14.03
N GLY A 183 -25.83 3.09 -14.26
CA GLY A 183 -25.71 4.10 -13.19
C GLY A 183 -26.85 4.10 -12.17
N TYR A 184 -28.04 3.62 -12.59
CA TYR A 184 -29.17 3.35 -11.69
C TYR A 184 -28.90 2.08 -10.87
N TRP A 185 -28.42 1.01 -11.52
CA TRP A 185 -28.27 -0.31 -10.90
C TRP A 185 -27.04 -0.45 -9.99
N TYR A 186 -25.95 0.24 -10.31
CA TYR A 186 -24.69 0.20 -9.58
C TYR A 186 -24.17 1.60 -9.25
N GLY A 187 -23.62 1.75 -8.05
CA GLY A 187 -23.10 3.00 -7.51
C GLY A 187 -21.73 3.42 -8.07
N GLY A 188 -21.47 4.72 -8.08
CA GLY A 188 -20.19 5.28 -8.52
C GLY A 188 -20.07 5.33 -10.05
N LYS A 189 -18.86 5.08 -10.57
CA LYS A 189 -18.58 5.08 -12.02
C LYS A 189 -18.60 3.66 -12.61
N SER A 190 -19.52 2.80 -12.18
CA SER A 190 -19.52 1.38 -12.57
C SER A 190 -19.65 1.12 -14.07
N TRP A 191 -20.41 1.94 -14.82
CA TRP A 191 -20.45 1.84 -16.29
C TRP A 191 -19.05 1.91 -16.88
N CYS A 192 -18.33 2.97 -16.48
CA CYS A 192 -17.00 3.28 -16.92
C CYS A 192 -15.98 2.18 -16.55
N GLN A 193 -16.15 1.54 -15.39
CA GLN A 193 -15.20 0.59 -14.83
C GLN A 193 -15.47 -0.88 -15.17
N TYR A 194 -16.71 -1.28 -15.44
CA TYR A 194 -17.09 -2.68 -15.62
C TYR A 194 -17.68 -3.00 -17.01
N PHE A 195 -18.27 -2.02 -17.71
CA PHE A 195 -19.08 -2.28 -18.90
C PHE A 195 -18.62 -1.52 -20.16
N CYS A 196 -17.99 -0.36 -20.00
CA CYS A 196 -17.69 0.53 -21.10
C CYS A 196 -16.75 -0.14 -22.13
N PRO A 197 -17.17 -0.26 -23.42
CA PRO A 197 -16.33 -0.86 -24.46
C PRO A 197 -15.08 -0.03 -24.79
N MET A 198 -15.04 1.24 -24.39
CA MET A 198 -13.86 2.10 -24.54
C MET A 198 -12.84 1.90 -23.41
N ALA A 199 -13.19 1.24 -22.30
CA ALA A 199 -12.27 1.04 -21.18
C ALA A 199 -10.99 0.25 -21.55
N PRO A 200 -11.04 -0.83 -22.36
CA PRO A 200 -9.84 -1.50 -22.88
C PRO A 200 -8.94 -0.58 -23.71
N VAL A 201 -9.55 0.28 -24.52
CA VAL A 201 -8.82 1.24 -25.36
C VAL A 201 -8.17 2.31 -24.48
N GLN A 202 -8.89 2.77 -23.45
CA GLN A 202 -8.39 3.69 -22.45
C GLN A 202 -7.17 3.10 -21.72
N SER A 203 -7.24 1.88 -21.19
CA SER A 203 -6.12 1.29 -20.47
C SER A 203 -4.88 1.11 -21.36
N ILE A 204 -5.06 0.73 -22.63
CA ILE A 204 -3.95 0.53 -23.57
C ILE A 204 -3.21 1.83 -23.90
N TYR A 205 -3.94 2.92 -24.17
CA TYR A 205 -3.32 4.19 -24.58
C TYR A 205 -2.97 5.13 -23.43
N SER A 206 -3.53 4.94 -22.22
CA SER A 206 -3.36 5.90 -21.13
C SER A 206 -2.67 5.38 -19.87
N GLU A 207 -2.34 4.08 -19.79
CA GLU A 207 -1.57 3.50 -18.68
C GLU A 207 -0.11 3.21 -19.10
N PRO A 208 0.89 3.46 -18.23
CA PRO A 208 0.79 3.93 -16.83
C PRO A 208 0.40 5.40 -16.67
N GLY A 209 0.48 6.20 -17.73
CA GLY A 209 0.04 7.59 -17.75
C GLY A 209 0.07 8.19 -19.15
N GLY A 210 -0.66 9.29 -19.35
CA GLY A 210 -0.59 10.07 -20.58
C GLY A 210 0.69 10.91 -20.65
N LEU A 211 0.98 11.49 -21.82
CA LEU A 211 2.13 12.38 -22.00
C LEU A 211 2.10 13.56 -21.01
N LEU A 212 0.92 14.14 -20.77
CA LEU A 212 0.68 15.30 -19.92
C LEU A 212 -0.14 14.99 -18.67
N SER A 213 -0.31 13.71 -18.29
CA SER A 213 -1.07 13.37 -17.08
C SER A 213 -0.29 13.67 -15.80
N SER A 214 -1.03 13.97 -14.73
CA SER A 214 -0.46 14.15 -13.40
C SER A 214 -0.11 12.81 -12.73
N LYS A 215 0.85 12.85 -11.81
CA LYS A 215 1.23 11.71 -10.94
C LYS A 215 0.40 11.77 -9.66
N ALA A 216 -0.50 10.82 -9.45
CA ALA A 216 -1.43 10.84 -8.32
C ALA A 216 -0.70 10.69 -6.97
N HIS A 217 0.22 9.73 -6.87
CA HIS A 217 1.03 9.43 -5.68
C HIS A 217 1.97 10.56 -5.25
N MET A 218 2.23 11.54 -6.11
CA MET A 218 3.02 12.74 -5.79
C MET A 218 2.16 13.99 -5.52
N SER A 219 0.83 13.87 -5.56
CA SER A 219 -0.07 14.99 -5.33
C SER A 219 -0.18 15.33 -3.83
N GLU A 220 -0.09 16.62 -3.51
CA GLU A 220 -0.43 17.14 -2.18
C GLU A 220 -1.95 17.22 -1.97
N GLN A 221 -2.72 17.39 -3.06
CA GLN A 221 -4.16 17.50 -2.98
C GLN A 221 -4.81 16.13 -2.75
N PRO A 222 -5.84 16.05 -1.88
CA PRO A 222 -6.56 14.81 -1.56
C PRO A 222 -7.40 14.29 -2.74
N ILE A 223 -7.70 15.15 -3.71
CA ILE A 223 -8.42 14.79 -4.93
C ILE A 223 -7.42 14.74 -6.07
N THR A 224 -7.19 13.56 -6.61
CA THR A 224 -6.27 13.30 -7.72
C THR A 224 -7.01 13.03 -9.02
N GLN A 225 -6.28 13.11 -10.14
CA GLN A 225 -6.67 12.68 -11.48
C GLN A 225 -8.17 12.92 -11.81
N SER A 226 -8.94 11.87 -12.11
CA SER A 226 -10.37 11.92 -12.49
C SER A 226 -11.30 11.46 -11.38
N MET A 227 -10.87 11.52 -10.12
CA MET A 227 -11.66 11.10 -8.95
C MET A 227 -13.08 11.66 -8.91
N CYS A 228 -14.02 10.84 -8.41
CA CYS A 228 -15.38 11.26 -8.11
C CYS A 228 -15.37 12.42 -7.11
N ARG A 229 -15.92 13.58 -7.51
CA ARG A 229 -15.91 14.81 -6.71
C ARG A 229 -17.21 15.59 -6.88
N THR A 230 -17.52 16.46 -5.92
CA THR A 230 -18.63 17.43 -5.99
C THR A 230 -18.20 18.78 -5.48
N LEU A 231 -18.90 19.83 -5.91
CA LEU A 231 -18.72 21.19 -5.43
C LEU A 231 -19.57 21.42 -4.18
N LEU A 232 -18.94 21.98 -3.15
CA LEU A 232 -19.63 22.49 -1.97
C LEU A 232 -20.17 23.91 -2.24
N PRO A 233 -21.15 24.39 -1.46
CA PRO A 233 -21.68 25.77 -1.57
C PRO A 233 -20.60 26.86 -1.49
N ASP A 234 -19.50 26.61 -0.77
CA ASP A 234 -18.38 27.56 -0.62
C ASP A 234 -17.38 27.51 -1.79
N GLY A 235 -17.69 26.77 -2.86
CA GLY A 235 -16.82 26.60 -4.03
C GLY A 235 -15.65 25.61 -3.83
N LYS A 236 -15.47 25.03 -2.64
CA LYS A 236 -14.46 23.99 -2.37
C LYS A 236 -14.89 22.63 -2.95
N GLU A 237 -13.93 21.90 -3.51
CA GLU A 237 -14.15 20.54 -4.01
C GLU A 237 -14.02 19.50 -2.89
N GLN A 238 -14.87 18.48 -2.92
CA GLN A 238 -14.80 17.34 -2.01
C GLN A 238 -14.91 16.01 -2.77
N SER A 239 -14.13 15.01 -2.34
CA SER A 239 -14.24 13.64 -2.84
C SER A 239 -15.59 13.05 -2.48
N THR A 240 -16.22 12.39 -3.45
CA THR A 240 -17.47 11.62 -3.28
C THR A 240 -17.31 10.18 -3.75
N CYS A 241 -16.11 9.63 -3.52
CA CYS A 241 -15.81 8.24 -3.77
C CYS A 241 -16.71 7.31 -2.96
N VAL A 242 -17.24 6.26 -3.61
CA VAL A 242 -18.05 5.21 -2.98
C VAL A 242 -17.31 3.87 -2.87
N ALA A 243 -16.02 3.85 -3.25
CA ALA A 243 -15.19 2.66 -3.37
C ALA A 243 -15.87 1.56 -4.22
N CYS A 244 -16.22 1.89 -5.47
CA CYS A 244 -16.93 0.98 -6.38
C CYS A 244 -16.05 -0.08 -7.05
N GLN A 245 -14.73 0.11 -7.06
CA GLN A 245 -13.73 -0.80 -7.64
C GLN A 245 -12.42 -0.65 -6.84
N HIS A 246 -11.64 -1.72 -6.72
CA HIS A 246 -10.30 -1.71 -6.14
C HIS A 246 -9.36 -2.60 -6.96
N PRO A 247 -8.19 -2.12 -7.41
CA PRO A 247 -7.79 -0.71 -7.46
C PRO A 247 -8.62 0.12 -8.45
N CYS A 248 -8.70 1.43 -8.25
CA CYS A 248 -9.46 2.35 -9.10
C CYS A 248 -8.53 3.26 -9.94
N ILE A 249 -8.62 3.14 -11.27
CA ILE A 249 -7.86 3.96 -12.23
C ILE A 249 -8.12 5.46 -12.09
N ASP A 250 -9.31 5.89 -11.61
CA ASP A 250 -9.63 7.32 -11.45
C ASP A 250 -8.90 7.98 -10.26
N ILE A 251 -8.36 7.19 -9.32
CA ILE A 251 -7.57 7.67 -8.18
C ILE A 251 -6.09 7.67 -8.52
N ASP A 252 -5.59 6.52 -8.96
CA ASP A 252 -4.20 6.33 -9.37
C ASP A 252 -4.11 5.27 -10.48
N ALA A 253 -3.99 5.74 -11.71
CA ALA A 253 -3.81 4.86 -12.86
C ALA A 253 -2.45 4.15 -12.89
N GLU A 254 -1.39 4.75 -12.35
CA GLU A 254 -0.06 4.14 -12.33
C GLU A 254 -0.07 2.96 -11.34
N ARG A 255 -0.71 3.12 -10.17
CA ARG A 255 -0.96 2.02 -9.22
C ARG A 255 -1.74 0.86 -9.86
N THR A 256 -2.84 1.18 -10.54
CA THR A 256 -3.73 0.19 -11.18
C THR A 256 -2.97 -0.59 -12.26
N TYR A 257 -2.13 0.10 -13.03
CA TYR A 257 -1.26 -0.51 -14.03
C TYR A 257 -0.26 -1.50 -13.42
N TRP A 258 0.50 -1.10 -12.40
CA TRP A 258 1.52 -1.97 -11.80
C TRP A 258 0.91 -3.19 -11.12
N GLN A 259 -0.24 -3.04 -10.44
CA GLN A 259 -0.94 -4.16 -9.80
C GLN A 259 -1.55 -5.15 -10.79
N SER A 260 -1.98 -4.68 -11.97
CA SER A 260 -2.56 -5.53 -13.02
C SER A 260 -1.53 -6.09 -14.01
N LEU A 261 -0.29 -5.57 -14.01
CA LEU A 261 0.75 -5.91 -14.98
C LEU A 261 0.96 -7.42 -15.12
N ASN A 262 0.96 -8.14 -13.99
CA ASN A 262 1.27 -9.56 -13.98
C ASN A 262 0.09 -10.47 -14.30
N GLN A 263 -1.14 -9.95 -14.32
CA GLN A 263 -2.35 -10.72 -14.54
C GLN A 263 -2.45 -11.24 -15.99
N PRO A 264 -3.05 -12.43 -16.21
CA PRO A 264 -3.22 -13.00 -17.55
C PRO A 264 -4.16 -12.17 -18.43
N GLU A 265 -5.18 -11.56 -17.81
CA GLU A 265 -6.17 -10.71 -18.47
C GLU A 265 -5.53 -9.51 -19.17
N THR A 266 -4.53 -8.90 -18.53
CA THR A 266 -3.78 -7.75 -19.07
C THR A 266 -2.98 -8.12 -20.31
N SER A 267 -2.36 -9.31 -20.32
CA SER A 267 -1.68 -9.82 -21.52
C SER A 267 -2.65 -10.11 -22.66
N PHE A 268 -3.81 -10.72 -22.35
CA PHE A 268 -4.86 -10.92 -23.34
C PHE A 268 -5.33 -9.60 -23.94
N LEU A 269 -5.64 -8.61 -23.09
CA LEU A 269 -6.11 -7.30 -23.50
C LEU A 269 -5.09 -6.58 -24.39
N ARG A 270 -3.83 -6.46 -23.96
CA ARG A 270 -2.81 -5.68 -24.67
C ARG A 270 -2.37 -6.34 -25.98
N TYR A 271 -2.07 -7.63 -25.98
CA TYR A 271 -1.63 -8.32 -27.21
C TYR A 271 -2.80 -8.64 -28.14
N GLY A 272 -3.96 -9.03 -27.60
CA GLY A 272 -5.17 -9.27 -28.37
C GLY A 272 -5.66 -8.01 -29.09
N TYR A 273 -5.60 -6.85 -28.43
CA TYR A 273 -5.97 -5.57 -29.04
C TYR A 273 -5.09 -5.18 -30.24
N VAL A 274 -3.78 -5.47 -30.20
CA VAL A 274 -2.89 -5.26 -31.36
C VAL A 274 -3.41 -6.04 -32.57
N GLY A 275 -3.70 -7.33 -32.37
CA GLY A 275 -4.28 -8.18 -33.41
C GLY A 275 -5.64 -7.67 -33.88
N LEU A 276 -6.50 -7.25 -32.95
CA LEU A 276 -7.84 -6.72 -33.25
C LEU A 276 -7.79 -5.47 -34.14
N VAL A 277 -6.92 -4.50 -33.83
CA VAL A 277 -6.79 -3.27 -34.62
C VAL A 277 -6.19 -3.55 -36.00
N ILE A 278 -5.17 -4.42 -36.09
CA ILE A 278 -4.61 -4.85 -37.39
C ILE A 278 -5.68 -5.54 -38.23
N GLY A 279 -6.42 -6.48 -37.64
CA GLY A 279 -7.51 -7.19 -38.32
C GLY A 279 -8.62 -6.24 -38.77
N TYR A 280 -8.99 -5.27 -37.93
CA TYR A 280 -10.02 -4.28 -38.25
C TYR A 280 -9.69 -3.47 -39.51
N PHE A 281 -8.48 -2.92 -39.62
CA PHE A 281 -8.09 -2.13 -40.80
C PHE A 281 -7.78 -3.01 -42.02
N SER A 282 -7.13 -4.16 -41.82
CA SER A 282 -6.81 -5.10 -42.90
C SER A 282 -8.07 -5.70 -43.53
N TYR A 283 -9.17 -5.83 -42.76
CA TYR A 283 -10.43 -6.34 -43.29
C TYR A 283 -10.98 -5.52 -44.46
N TYR A 284 -10.80 -4.19 -44.46
CA TYR A 284 -11.27 -3.37 -45.59
C TYR A 284 -10.55 -3.72 -46.90
N TYR A 285 -9.26 -4.04 -46.83
CA TYR A 285 -8.51 -4.55 -47.97
C TYR A 285 -8.97 -5.96 -48.36
N LEU A 286 -9.13 -6.86 -47.38
CA LEU A 286 -9.62 -8.23 -47.62
C LEU A 286 -11.04 -8.26 -48.20
N TYR A 287 -11.86 -7.26 -47.92
CA TYR A 287 -13.21 -7.14 -48.46
C TYR A 287 -13.23 -6.57 -49.87
N ALA A 288 -12.51 -5.47 -50.13
CA ALA A 288 -12.59 -4.73 -51.40
C ALA A 288 -11.55 -5.16 -52.44
N GLY A 289 -10.41 -5.71 -52.02
CA GLY A 289 -9.26 -6.06 -52.85
C GLY A 289 -8.28 -4.91 -53.13
N ASN A 290 -8.51 -3.73 -52.58
CA ASN A 290 -7.66 -2.56 -52.76
C ASN A 290 -7.78 -1.58 -51.57
N TRP A 291 -6.80 -0.68 -51.42
CA TRP A 291 -6.80 0.35 -50.38
C TRP A 291 -7.61 1.60 -50.73
N ASN A 292 -7.91 1.81 -52.01
CA ASN A 292 -8.70 2.97 -52.47
C ASN A 292 -10.08 2.99 -51.80
N TYR A 293 -10.70 1.82 -51.57
CA TYR A 293 -11.96 1.71 -50.83
C TYR A 293 -11.90 2.30 -49.42
N TYR A 294 -10.80 2.07 -48.69
CA TYR A 294 -10.66 2.60 -47.33
C TYR A 294 -10.35 4.11 -47.33
N PHE A 295 -9.33 4.51 -48.10
CA PHE A 295 -8.83 5.88 -48.12
C PHE A 295 -9.82 6.88 -48.74
N SER A 296 -10.63 6.45 -49.70
CA SER A 296 -11.72 7.28 -50.24
C SER A 296 -12.85 7.55 -49.23
N GLY A 297 -12.94 6.76 -48.15
CA GLY A 297 -14.04 6.84 -47.19
C GLY A 297 -15.37 6.23 -47.68
N ALA A 298 -15.38 5.50 -48.81
CA ALA A 298 -16.58 4.89 -49.38
C ALA A 298 -17.38 4.02 -48.40
N TRP A 299 -16.67 3.36 -47.49
CA TRP A 299 -17.26 2.53 -46.43
C TRP A 299 -18.15 3.29 -45.43
N LEU A 300 -18.10 4.63 -45.39
CA LEU A 300 -18.93 5.49 -44.52
C LEU A 300 -20.26 5.91 -45.15
N ARG A 301 -20.46 5.62 -46.44
CA ARG A 301 -21.55 6.19 -47.26
C ARG A 301 -22.20 5.18 -48.20
N GLN A 302 -21.93 3.89 -47.99
CA GLN A 302 -22.55 2.81 -48.75
C GLN A 302 -24.05 2.70 -48.43
N THR A 303 -24.90 2.95 -49.42
CA THR A 303 -26.37 3.05 -49.26
C THR A 303 -27.05 1.74 -48.86
N ASN A 304 -26.50 0.58 -49.26
CA ASN A 304 -27.10 -0.74 -49.05
C ASN A 304 -26.25 -1.65 -48.14
N GLN A 305 -25.68 -1.11 -47.06
CA GLN A 305 -24.79 -1.87 -46.16
C GLN A 305 -25.48 -3.12 -45.56
N ILE A 306 -26.74 -3.01 -45.13
CA ILE A 306 -27.50 -4.12 -44.53
C ILE A 306 -27.80 -5.22 -45.56
N ALA A 307 -28.09 -4.85 -46.80
CA ALA A 307 -28.31 -5.83 -47.87
C ALA A 307 -27.03 -6.65 -48.15
N SER A 308 -25.85 -6.06 -47.95
CA SER A 308 -24.55 -6.69 -48.18
C SER A 308 -24.09 -7.71 -47.13
N LEU A 309 -24.92 -8.02 -46.12
CA LEU A 309 -24.54 -8.91 -45.01
C LEU A 309 -24.34 -10.36 -45.44
N PHE A 310 -25.14 -10.82 -46.41
CA PHE A 310 -25.07 -12.18 -46.95
C PHE A 310 -24.21 -12.29 -48.21
N ASP A 311 -23.76 -11.15 -48.74
CA ASP A 311 -22.83 -11.10 -49.86
C ASP A 311 -21.44 -11.66 -49.45
N PRO A 312 -20.62 -12.10 -50.43
CA PRO A 312 -19.24 -12.48 -50.20
C PRO A 312 -18.46 -11.44 -49.39
N GLY A 313 -17.96 -11.85 -48.23
CA GLY A 313 -17.26 -10.99 -47.28
C GLY A 313 -15.75 -10.90 -47.49
N LEU A 314 -15.19 -11.69 -48.41
CA LEU A 314 -13.75 -11.76 -48.69
C LEU A 314 -13.50 -11.78 -50.20
N TYR A 315 -12.46 -11.08 -50.62
CA TYR A 315 -12.01 -10.96 -51.99
C TYR A 315 -10.49 -11.14 -52.03
N LEU A 316 -10.05 -12.31 -52.47
CA LEU A 316 -8.64 -12.71 -52.51
C LEU A 316 -8.28 -13.19 -53.91
N PHE A 317 -7.08 -12.83 -54.39
CA PHE A 317 -6.55 -13.25 -55.69
C PHE A 317 -7.51 -12.99 -56.87
N GLY A 318 -8.28 -11.90 -56.82
CA GLY A 318 -9.23 -11.54 -57.86
C GLY A 318 -10.56 -12.30 -57.81
N GLN A 319 -10.78 -13.16 -56.80
CA GLN A 319 -12.00 -13.95 -56.64
C GLN A 319 -12.74 -13.63 -55.33
N ALA A 320 -14.06 -13.53 -55.41
CA ALA A 320 -14.93 -13.39 -54.25
C ALA A 320 -15.15 -14.77 -53.60
N ILE A 321 -14.81 -14.90 -52.32
CA ILE A 321 -14.98 -16.14 -51.56
C ILE A 321 -16.40 -16.16 -50.97
N HIS A 322 -17.14 -17.25 -51.17
CA HIS A 322 -18.53 -17.43 -50.74
C HIS A 322 -18.71 -17.61 -49.22
N ILE A 323 -17.98 -16.85 -48.40
CA ILE A 323 -18.23 -16.72 -46.96
C ILE A 323 -19.01 -15.42 -46.75
N PRO A 324 -20.23 -15.46 -46.21
CA PRO A 324 -21.02 -14.27 -45.93
C PRO A 324 -20.26 -13.26 -45.08
N LYS A 325 -20.41 -11.96 -45.37
CA LYS A 325 -19.82 -10.86 -44.59
C LYS A 325 -20.08 -11.01 -43.09
N LEU A 326 -21.28 -11.44 -42.70
CA LEU A 326 -21.67 -11.70 -41.30
C LEU A 326 -20.74 -12.68 -40.56
N ILE A 327 -20.19 -13.67 -41.25
CA ILE A 327 -19.27 -14.68 -40.69
C ILE A 327 -17.81 -14.26 -40.93
N ALA A 328 -17.51 -13.69 -42.10
CA ALA A 328 -16.16 -13.27 -42.47
C ALA A 328 -15.57 -12.24 -41.50
N VAL A 329 -16.38 -11.25 -41.08
CA VAL A 329 -15.94 -10.19 -40.15
C VAL A 329 -15.46 -10.76 -38.80
N PRO A 330 -16.30 -11.47 -38.02
CA PRO A 330 -15.86 -12.00 -36.73
C PRO A 330 -14.75 -13.03 -36.88
N LEU A 331 -14.71 -13.80 -37.97
CA LEU A 331 -13.65 -14.77 -38.23
C LEU A 331 -12.29 -14.09 -38.44
N VAL A 332 -12.23 -13.04 -39.26
CA VAL A 332 -10.97 -12.30 -39.49
C VAL A 332 -10.55 -11.55 -38.22
N LEU A 333 -11.45 -10.81 -37.58
CA LEU A 333 -11.13 -10.05 -36.37
C LEU A 333 -10.72 -10.98 -35.22
N GLY A 334 -11.44 -12.09 -35.03
CA GLY A 334 -11.14 -13.11 -34.02
C GLY A 334 -9.82 -13.82 -34.30
N GLY A 335 -9.58 -14.21 -35.56
CA GLY A 335 -8.33 -14.81 -36.01
C GLY A 335 -7.13 -13.89 -35.78
N CYS A 336 -7.22 -12.62 -36.21
CA CYS A 336 -6.16 -11.63 -35.98
C CYS A 336 -5.95 -11.36 -34.48
N THR A 337 -7.01 -11.29 -33.68
CA THR A 337 -6.92 -11.15 -32.21
C THR A 337 -6.16 -12.33 -31.58
N ALA A 338 -6.49 -13.55 -31.99
CA ALA A 338 -5.80 -14.75 -31.52
C ALA A 338 -4.32 -14.74 -31.93
N ILE A 339 -4.02 -14.43 -33.20
CA ILE A 339 -2.64 -14.32 -33.69
C ILE A 339 -1.86 -13.27 -32.90
N GLY A 340 -2.46 -12.10 -32.65
CA GLY A 340 -1.85 -11.04 -31.84
C GLY A 340 -1.54 -11.51 -30.42
N TYR A 341 -2.49 -12.19 -29.77
CA TYR A 341 -2.31 -12.74 -28.43
C TYR A 341 -1.21 -13.80 -28.36
N TRP A 342 -1.27 -14.83 -29.20
CA TRP A 342 -0.30 -15.92 -29.23
C TRP A 342 1.09 -15.42 -29.65
N GLY A 343 1.15 -14.50 -30.62
CA GLY A 343 2.39 -13.85 -31.04
C GLY A 343 3.03 -13.03 -29.92
N GLY A 344 2.24 -12.22 -29.21
CA GLY A 344 2.70 -11.45 -28.06
C GLY A 344 3.24 -12.34 -26.92
N GLN A 345 2.52 -13.41 -26.59
CA GLN A 345 2.99 -14.39 -25.59
C GLN A 345 4.29 -15.09 -26.02
N TRP A 346 4.39 -15.44 -27.30
CA TRP A 346 5.60 -16.05 -27.85
C TRP A 346 6.81 -15.09 -27.77
N MET A 347 6.61 -13.81 -28.11
CA MET A 347 7.64 -12.77 -27.98
C MET A 347 8.05 -12.56 -26.51
N GLU A 348 7.09 -12.50 -25.59
CA GLU A 348 7.35 -12.33 -24.16
C GLU A 348 8.17 -13.51 -23.60
N LYS A 349 7.81 -14.74 -23.97
CA LYS A 349 8.55 -15.95 -23.56
C LYS A 349 9.98 -15.95 -24.09
N HIS A 350 10.18 -15.56 -25.34
CA HIS A 350 11.51 -15.43 -25.94
C HIS A 350 12.33 -14.33 -25.27
N ALA A 351 11.74 -13.15 -25.03
CA ALA A 351 12.42 -12.05 -24.36
C ALA A 351 12.85 -12.43 -22.93
N LYS A 352 12.00 -13.14 -22.18
CA LYS A 352 12.33 -13.70 -20.86
C LYS A 352 13.49 -14.69 -20.93
N ALA A 353 13.45 -15.62 -21.89
CA ALA A 353 14.51 -16.61 -22.08
C ALA A 353 15.85 -15.95 -22.47
N TYR A 354 15.80 -14.94 -23.34
CA TYR A 354 16.96 -14.17 -23.77
C TYR A 354 17.60 -13.38 -22.63
N SER A 355 16.78 -12.68 -21.82
CA SER A 355 17.26 -11.92 -20.66
C SER A 355 17.98 -12.81 -19.65
N ARG A 356 17.42 -14.01 -19.39
CA ARG A 356 18.04 -15.01 -18.50
C ARG A 356 19.39 -15.50 -19.03
N ARG A 357 19.49 -15.74 -20.35
CA ARG A 357 20.74 -16.20 -20.99
C ARG A 357 21.85 -15.15 -20.97
N LYS A 358 21.50 -13.86 -21.06
CA LYS A 358 22.47 -12.76 -21.07
C LYS A 358 22.83 -12.22 -19.67
N GLN A 359 22.32 -12.82 -18.59
CA GLN A 359 22.45 -12.29 -17.22
C GLN A 359 22.14 -10.79 -17.12
N ALA A 360 21.19 -10.31 -17.95
CA ALA A 360 20.74 -8.94 -17.82
C ALA A 360 19.91 -8.85 -16.53
N ASN A 361 20.31 -7.99 -15.59
CA ASN A 361 19.64 -7.72 -14.30
C ASN A 361 18.25 -7.03 -14.45
N LEU A 362 17.50 -7.34 -15.51
CA LEU A 362 16.17 -6.78 -15.74
C LEU A 362 15.12 -7.61 -15.01
N THR A 363 14.34 -6.94 -14.15
CA THR A 363 13.17 -7.55 -13.50
C THR A 363 12.12 -7.94 -14.55
N ILE A 364 11.38 -9.02 -14.28
CA ILE A 364 10.33 -9.54 -15.18
C ILE A 364 9.27 -8.47 -15.47
N GLU A 365 8.94 -7.66 -14.47
CA GLU A 365 7.97 -6.57 -14.55
C GLU A 365 8.43 -5.48 -15.52
N THR A 366 9.70 -5.07 -15.43
CA THR A 366 10.29 -4.09 -16.36
C THR A 366 10.28 -4.60 -17.79
N LEU A 367 10.52 -5.89 -18.02
CA LEU A 367 10.47 -6.48 -19.35
C LEU A 367 9.05 -6.45 -19.94
N ARG A 368 8.04 -6.87 -19.17
CA ARG A 368 6.63 -6.83 -19.60
C ARG A 368 6.18 -5.38 -19.87
N HIS A 369 6.56 -4.46 -18.99
CA HIS A 369 6.28 -3.05 -19.15
C HIS A 369 6.82 -2.50 -20.48
N ARG A 370 8.09 -2.80 -20.82
CA ARG A 370 8.70 -2.37 -22.08
C ARG A 370 8.01 -2.98 -23.29
N LEU A 371 7.69 -4.27 -23.28
CA LEU A 371 6.95 -4.94 -24.36
C LEU A 371 5.57 -4.29 -24.58
N PHE A 372 4.82 -4.07 -23.50
CA PHE A 372 3.52 -3.41 -23.56
C PHE A 372 3.62 -1.97 -24.07
N THR A 373 4.66 -1.24 -23.66
CA THR A 373 4.90 0.13 -24.14
C THR A 373 5.19 0.13 -25.65
N LEU A 374 5.98 -0.83 -26.16
CA LEU A 374 6.21 -0.99 -27.60
C LEU A 374 4.93 -1.37 -28.35
N CYS A 375 4.09 -2.25 -27.79
CA CYS A 375 2.79 -2.58 -28.36
C CYS A 375 1.89 -1.35 -28.48
N THR A 376 1.76 -0.55 -27.42
CA THR A 376 0.97 0.70 -27.45
C THR A 376 1.53 1.70 -28.46
N PHE A 377 2.86 1.90 -28.48
CA PHE A 377 3.51 2.78 -29.45
C PHE A 377 3.27 2.32 -30.89
N GLY A 378 3.49 1.04 -31.17
CA GLY A 378 3.29 0.46 -32.50
C GLY A 378 1.83 0.57 -32.96
N ILE A 379 0.88 0.22 -32.08
CA ILE A 379 -0.54 0.22 -32.44
C ILE A 379 -1.13 1.63 -32.55
N PHE A 380 -0.64 2.60 -31.77
CA PHE A 380 -1.02 4.00 -31.92
C PHE A 380 -0.65 4.52 -33.30
N ASN A 381 0.62 4.35 -33.71
CA ASN A 381 1.07 4.80 -35.02
C ASN A 381 0.35 4.04 -36.14
N PHE A 382 0.18 2.73 -36.02
CA PHE A 382 -0.59 1.94 -36.99
C PHE A 382 -2.03 2.41 -37.12
N PHE A 383 -2.69 2.74 -36.00
CA PHE A 383 -4.06 3.27 -36.02
C PHE A 383 -4.15 4.56 -36.84
N PHE A 384 -3.21 5.49 -36.68
CA PHE A 384 -3.24 6.79 -37.39
C PHE A 384 -2.77 6.75 -38.84
N ILE A 385 -2.19 5.64 -39.32
CA ILE A 385 -2.03 5.41 -40.77
C ILE A 385 -3.39 5.43 -41.48
N PHE A 386 -4.42 4.92 -40.80
CA PHE A 386 -5.76 4.72 -41.35
C PHE A 386 -6.79 5.70 -40.74
N GLY A 387 -6.79 5.83 -39.41
CA GLY A 387 -7.74 6.61 -38.63
C GLY A 387 -7.74 8.09 -39.02
N GLY A 388 -8.89 8.59 -39.46
CA GLY A 388 -9.05 9.99 -39.90
C GLY A 388 -8.42 10.30 -41.27
N ARG A 389 -7.70 9.34 -41.89
CA ARG A 389 -7.01 9.55 -43.16
C ARG A 389 -7.91 10.01 -44.31
N PRO A 390 -9.17 9.53 -44.46
CA PRO A 390 -10.05 10.00 -45.52
C PRO A 390 -10.31 11.51 -45.50
N LEU A 391 -10.29 12.14 -44.33
CA LEU A 391 -10.46 13.59 -44.19
C LEU A 391 -9.11 14.33 -44.31
N VAL A 392 -8.04 13.76 -43.76
CA VAL A 392 -6.70 14.35 -43.82
C VAL A 392 -6.19 14.43 -45.27
N GLN A 393 -6.52 13.45 -46.11
CA GLN A 393 -6.14 13.45 -47.53
C GLN A 393 -6.75 14.61 -48.34
N LEU A 394 -7.83 15.23 -47.85
CA LEU A 394 -8.43 16.41 -48.47
C LEU A 394 -7.66 17.70 -48.17
N LEU A 395 -6.78 17.69 -47.16
CA LEU A 395 -5.98 18.84 -46.77
C LEU A 395 -4.73 18.97 -47.67
N PRO A 396 -4.12 20.17 -47.77
CA PRO A 396 -2.87 20.35 -48.49
C PRO A 396 -1.76 19.43 -47.96
N TRP A 397 -0.89 18.98 -48.86
CA TRP A 397 0.21 18.05 -48.55
C TRP A 397 1.05 18.50 -47.34
N SER A 398 1.33 19.80 -47.20
CA SER A 398 2.05 20.37 -46.05
C SER A 398 1.37 20.10 -44.71
N VAL A 399 0.04 20.17 -44.66
CA VAL A 399 -0.75 19.90 -43.46
C VAL A 399 -0.77 18.40 -43.16
N GLN A 400 -0.83 17.54 -44.18
CA GLN A 400 -0.75 16.09 -44.00
C GLN A 400 0.60 15.68 -43.40
N TYR A 401 1.71 16.21 -43.91
CA TYR A 401 3.03 15.95 -43.35
C TYR A 401 3.17 16.48 -41.91
N LEU A 402 2.63 17.67 -41.61
CA LEU A 402 2.64 18.21 -40.26
C LEU A 402 1.83 17.34 -39.29
N TYR A 403 0.69 16.83 -39.74
CA TYR A 403 -0.16 15.90 -38.98
C TYR A 403 0.59 14.60 -38.66
N ASP A 404 1.18 13.97 -39.67
CA ASP A 404 1.93 12.72 -39.53
C ASP A 404 3.17 12.90 -38.63
N LEU A 405 3.94 13.96 -38.87
CA LEU A 405 5.11 14.30 -38.06
C LEU A 405 4.71 14.59 -36.61
N GLY A 406 3.64 15.33 -36.39
CA GLY A 406 3.13 15.65 -35.06
C GLY A 406 2.74 14.39 -34.28
N LEU A 407 2.03 13.46 -34.91
CA LEU A 407 1.63 12.20 -34.28
C LEU A 407 2.82 11.30 -33.93
N VAL A 408 3.77 11.12 -34.85
CA VAL A 408 4.98 10.34 -34.61
C VAL A 408 5.84 10.98 -33.52
N THR A 409 5.96 12.31 -33.52
CA THR A 409 6.71 13.04 -32.50
C THR A 409 6.09 12.85 -31.11
N LEU A 410 4.76 13.03 -31.00
CA LEU A 410 4.05 12.87 -29.74
C LEU A 410 4.09 11.42 -29.22
N SER A 411 3.93 10.43 -30.10
CA SER A 411 4.02 9.02 -29.72
C SER A 411 5.44 8.61 -29.30
N THR A 412 6.47 9.18 -29.94
CA THR A 412 7.88 8.97 -29.57
C THR A 412 8.23 9.64 -28.24
N LEU A 413 7.74 10.86 -27.99
CA LEU A 413 7.89 11.53 -26.69
C LEU A 413 7.20 10.74 -25.57
N TRP A 414 6.00 10.21 -25.84
CA TRP A 414 5.30 9.34 -24.90
C TRP A 414 6.09 8.05 -24.64
N LEU A 415 6.63 7.40 -25.68
CA LEU A 415 7.48 6.21 -25.56
C LEU A 415 8.69 6.51 -24.69
N TYR A 416 9.41 7.61 -24.94
CA TYR A 416 10.58 8.00 -24.16
C TYR A 416 10.27 8.24 -22.68
N LYS A 417 9.16 8.95 -22.39
CA LYS A 417 8.70 9.20 -21.02
C LYS A 417 8.34 7.90 -20.31
N THR A 418 7.53 7.07 -20.96
CA THR A 418 6.99 5.84 -20.38
C THR A 418 8.08 4.78 -20.21
N TRP A 419 9.04 4.68 -21.13
CA TRP A 419 10.15 3.71 -21.09
C TRP A 419 10.99 3.77 -19.80
N ARG A 420 11.05 4.94 -19.18
CA ARG A 420 11.80 5.20 -17.93
C ARG A 420 11.03 4.82 -16.66
N ARG A 421 9.76 4.46 -16.77
CA ARG A 421 8.94 4.07 -15.63
C ARG A 421 9.24 2.63 -15.22
N SER A 422 9.23 2.40 -13.91
CA SER A 422 9.41 1.09 -13.30
C SER A 422 8.58 1.01 -12.01
N PRO A 423 8.22 -0.21 -11.56
CA PRO A 423 7.53 -0.39 -10.27
C PRO A 423 8.36 0.16 -9.10
N ASP A 424 9.67 -0.02 -9.14
CA ASP A 424 10.60 0.49 -8.11
C ASP A 424 10.64 2.03 -8.09
N LEU A 425 10.58 2.69 -9.25
CA LEU A 425 10.54 4.14 -9.31
C LEU A 425 9.21 4.66 -8.72
N TYR A 426 8.10 3.99 -9.02
CA TYR A 426 6.79 4.33 -8.47
C TYR A 426 6.76 4.18 -6.93
N SER A 427 7.28 3.06 -6.39
CA SER A 427 7.33 2.84 -4.93
C SER A 427 8.19 3.90 -4.24
N ARG A 428 9.38 4.21 -4.79
CA ARG A 428 10.26 5.27 -4.31
C ARG A 428 9.59 6.64 -4.30
N GLU A 429 8.95 7.04 -5.41
CA GLU A 429 8.22 8.30 -5.52
C GLU A 429 7.09 8.40 -4.48
N ASN A 430 6.34 7.30 -4.28
CA ASN A 430 5.24 7.24 -3.32
C ASN A 430 5.72 7.37 -1.86
N LEU A 431 6.73 6.58 -1.47
CA LEU A 431 7.29 6.61 -0.12
C LEU A 431 7.96 7.95 0.21
N ALA A 432 8.72 8.51 -0.74
CA ALA A 432 9.35 9.81 -0.55
C ALA A 432 8.32 10.94 -0.36
N ASN A 433 7.16 10.87 -1.04
CA ASN A 433 6.08 11.84 -0.86
C ASN A 433 5.44 11.72 0.54
N ARG A 434 5.20 10.50 1.03
CA ARG A 434 4.71 10.28 2.41
C ARG A 434 5.69 10.81 3.45
N PHE A 435 6.97 10.54 3.24
CA PHE A 435 8.03 10.98 4.12
C PHE A 435 8.16 12.51 4.13
N ARG A 436 8.08 13.16 2.96
CA ARG A 436 8.01 14.62 2.86
C ARG A 436 6.87 15.21 3.69
N LYS A 437 5.68 14.62 3.61
CA LYS A 437 4.53 15.05 4.44
C LYS A 437 4.80 14.92 5.94
N GLN A 438 5.57 13.92 6.38
CA GLN A 438 5.98 13.84 7.79
C GLN A 438 7.03 14.89 8.16
N LEU A 439 7.99 15.16 7.28
CA LEU A 439 8.99 16.22 7.50
C LEU A 439 8.34 17.59 7.64
N GLU A 440 7.31 17.90 6.85
CA GLU A 440 6.53 19.14 6.97
C GLU A 440 5.81 19.25 8.33
N LYS A 441 5.29 18.14 8.86
CA LYS A 441 4.66 18.12 10.20
C LYS A 441 5.65 18.36 11.33
N LEU A 442 6.93 18.01 11.15
CA LEU A 442 7.97 18.17 12.17
C LEU A 442 8.52 19.61 12.28
N GLN A 443 8.10 20.53 11.41
CA GLN A 443 8.46 21.96 11.43
C GLN A 443 9.97 22.23 11.64
N LEU A 444 10.81 21.48 10.92
CA LEU A 444 12.27 21.65 10.99
C LEU A 444 12.72 22.92 10.25
N ASP A 445 13.76 23.59 10.75
CA ASP A 445 14.39 24.71 10.05
C ASP A 445 15.22 24.21 8.86
N VAL A 446 14.57 24.12 7.70
CA VAL A 446 15.16 23.63 6.44
C VAL A 446 15.67 24.74 5.54
N SER A 447 15.31 25.99 5.81
CA SER A 447 15.54 27.15 4.92
C SER A 447 17.02 27.37 4.58
N GLN A 448 17.92 27.08 5.53
CA GLN A 448 19.38 27.22 5.35
C GLN A 448 19.95 26.22 4.33
N PHE A 449 19.34 25.05 4.17
CA PHE A 449 19.84 23.95 3.32
C PHE A 449 19.20 23.90 1.94
N LEU A 450 18.09 24.62 1.74
CA LEU A 450 17.30 24.57 0.52
C LEU A 450 17.49 25.78 -0.39
N GLU A 451 18.39 26.71 -0.06
CA GLU A 451 18.70 27.90 -0.87
C GLU A 451 17.44 28.68 -1.32
N GLY A 452 16.39 28.69 -0.48
CA GLY A 452 15.10 29.33 -0.78
C GLY A 452 14.06 28.44 -1.48
N ARG A 453 14.35 27.18 -1.79
CA ARG A 453 13.38 26.17 -2.26
C ARG A 453 12.54 25.64 -1.09
N SER A 454 11.31 25.23 -1.35
CA SER A 454 10.46 24.53 -0.37
C SER A 454 10.65 23.01 -0.44
N LEU A 455 10.23 22.29 0.61
CA LEU A 455 10.25 20.83 0.66
C LEU A 455 9.48 20.17 -0.50
N SER A 456 8.43 20.84 -1.00
CA SER A 456 7.63 20.42 -2.16
C SER A 456 8.45 20.30 -3.45
N ASP A 457 9.50 21.11 -3.59
CA ASP A 457 10.29 21.24 -4.82
C ASP A 457 11.41 20.19 -4.92
N LEU A 458 11.65 19.44 -3.84
CA LEU A 458 12.71 18.44 -3.81
C LEU A 458 12.35 17.22 -4.66
N ASN A 459 13.34 16.63 -5.30
CA ASN A 459 13.19 15.33 -5.93
C ASN A 459 13.25 14.19 -4.89
N THR A 460 12.88 12.98 -5.27
CA THR A 460 12.85 11.81 -4.37
C THR A 460 14.19 11.56 -3.65
N HIS A 461 15.32 11.73 -4.34
CA HIS A 461 16.65 11.49 -3.74
C HIS A 461 17.07 12.66 -2.84
N GLU A 462 16.79 13.91 -3.23
CA GLU A 462 17.03 15.11 -2.43
C GLU A 462 16.31 15.02 -1.08
N VAL A 463 15.07 14.48 -1.04
CA VAL A 463 14.34 14.28 0.22
C VAL A 463 15.08 13.33 1.17
N TYR A 464 15.62 12.21 0.68
CA TYR A 464 16.35 11.27 1.53
C TYR A 464 17.73 11.81 1.94
N ILE A 465 18.45 12.48 1.03
CA ILE A 465 19.73 13.14 1.34
C ILE A 465 19.51 14.19 2.43
N LEU A 466 18.46 14.99 2.30
CA LEU A 466 18.12 16.00 3.30
C LEU A 466 17.92 15.38 4.69
N ALA A 467 17.24 14.24 4.78
CA ALA A 467 17.07 13.52 6.04
C ALA A 467 18.40 12.99 6.62
N LYS A 468 19.39 12.67 5.78
CA LYS A 468 20.73 12.26 6.25
C LYS A 468 21.58 13.44 6.74
N VAL A 469 21.39 14.63 6.18
CA VAL A 469 22.27 15.80 6.39
C VAL A 469 21.72 16.79 7.43
N LEU A 470 20.42 16.77 7.71
CA LEU A 470 19.78 17.72 8.64
C LEU A 470 20.34 17.62 10.07
N PRO A 471 21.02 18.67 10.59
CA PRO A 471 21.64 18.64 11.93
C PRO A 471 20.60 18.58 13.07
N GLY A 472 19.33 18.91 12.81
CA GLY A 472 18.24 18.84 13.77
C GLY A 472 17.36 17.58 13.67
N PHE A 473 17.69 16.64 12.78
CA PHE A 473 16.95 15.39 12.58
C PHE A 473 17.53 14.27 13.45
N THR A 474 17.23 14.38 14.75
CA THR A 474 17.63 13.40 15.77
C THR A 474 17.01 12.03 15.51
N ARG A 475 17.56 10.98 16.15
CA ARG A 475 17.03 9.60 16.07
C ARG A 475 15.54 9.54 16.41
N GLU A 476 15.11 10.26 17.44
CA GLU A 476 13.69 10.33 17.84
C GLU A 476 12.81 10.91 16.74
N LYS A 477 13.21 12.02 16.11
CA LYS A 477 12.44 12.63 15.01
C LYS A 477 12.42 11.73 13.78
N ARG A 478 13.50 11.00 13.53
CA ARG A 478 13.58 10.01 12.45
C ARG A 478 12.62 8.85 12.71
N HIS A 479 12.64 8.29 13.91
CA HIS A 479 11.70 7.25 14.34
C HIS A 479 10.26 7.72 14.20
N GLN A 480 9.95 8.93 14.67
CA GLN A 480 8.61 9.51 14.57
C GLN A 480 8.16 9.73 13.11
N ALA A 481 9.05 10.25 12.25
CA ALA A 481 8.75 10.41 10.83
C ALA A 481 8.54 9.06 10.14
N TYR A 482 9.39 8.07 10.42
CA TYR A 482 9.27 6.72 9.87
C TYR A 482 7.98 6.03 10.34
N LYS A 483 7.66 6.10 11.63
CA LYS A 483 6.38 5.64 12.22
C LYS A 483 5.18 6.25 11.53
N GLY A 484 5.21 7.57 11.26
CA GLY A 484 4.16 8.25 10.49
C GLY A 484 3.98 7.69 9.08
N VAL A 485 5.08 7.37 8.38
CA VAL A 485 5.01 6.76 7.04
C VAL A 485 4.50 5.32 7.09
N VAL A 486 4.94 4.51 8.05
CA VAL A 486 4.45 3.14 8.25
C VAL A 486 2.94 3.15 8.54
N ARG A 487 2.48 4.05 9.41
CA ARG A 487 1.06 4.23 9.72
C ARG A 487 0.24 4.55 8.46
N GLU A 488 0.64 5.56 7.69
CA GLU A 488 -0.06 5.94 6.46
C GLU A 488 -0.04 4.81 5.41
N ALA A 489 1.06 4.06 5.31
CA ALA A 489 1.17 2.93 4.40
C ALA A 489 0.26 1.76 4.79
N LEU A 490 0.10 1.47 6.09
CA LEU A 490 -0.82 0.46 6.62
C LEU A 490 -2.29 0.90 6.45
N GLU A 491 -2.62 2.16 6.74
CA GLU A 491 -3.98 2.70 6.57
C GLU A 491 -4.48 2.64 5.13
N GLU A 492 -3.62 2.93 4.16
CA GLU A 492 -3.95 2.89 2.73
C GLU A 492 -4.01 1.46 2.14
N GLY A 493 -3.60 0.45 2.93
CA GLY A 493 -3.38 -0.91 2.45
C GLY A 493 -2.30 -0.98 1.37
N TYR A 494 -1.28 -0.09 1.44
CA TYR A 494 -0.09 -0.17 0.58
C TYR A 494 0.85 -1.27 1.07
N VAL A 495 1.01 -1.38 2.38
CA VAL A 495 1.68 -2.50 3.05
C VAL A 495 0.70 -3.16 4.01
N ASN A 496 0.87 -4.47 4.18
CA ASN A 496 0.30 -5.21 5.30
C ASN A 496 1.41 -5.52 6.30
N TYR A 497 1.02 -5.89 7.53
CA TYR A 497 1.92 -6.27 8.60
C TYR A 497 3.02 -7.27 8.17
N SER A 498 2.69 -8.33 7.42
CA SER A 498 3.68 -9.33 6.97
C SER A 498 4.60 -8.88 5.83
N SER A 499 4.23 -7.81 5.12
CA SER A 499 4.93 -7.35 3.90
C SER A 499 5.66 -6.02 4.10
N SER A 500 5.46 -5.35 5.25
CA SER A 500 5.99 -4.00 5.48
C SER A 500 7.51 -3.98 5.51
N LEU A 501 8.14 -5.03 6.07
CA LEU A 501 9.59 -5.14 6.17
C LEU A 501 10.27 -5.13 4.80
N ASP A 502 9.71 -5.89 3.84
CA ASP A 502 10.22 -6.03 2.48
C ASP A 502 9.92 -4.78 1.64
N ILE A 503 8.65 -4.31 1.64
CA ILE A 503 8.24 -3.18 0.79
C ILE A 503 8.92 -1.88 1.20
N LEU A 504 9.18 -1.70 2.49
CA LEU A 504 9.85 -0.51 3.03
C LEU A 504 11.37 -0.65 3.11
N GLN A 505 11.95 -1.81 2.74
CA GLN A 505 13.37 -2.10 2.90
C GLN A 505 14.28 -0.97 2.40
N GLN A 506 14.01 -0.47 1.19
CA GLN A 506 14.83 0.59 0.61
C GLN A 506 14.74 1.89 1.41
N MET A 507 13.54 2.28 1.85
CA MET A 507 13.38 3.49 2.66
C MET A 507 14.06 3.33 4.03
N ARG A 508 13.99 2.15 4.63
CA ARG A 508 14.69 1.82 5.87
C ARG A 508 16.20 1.97 5.71
N GLN A 509 16.77 1.41 4.64
CA GLN A 509 18.20 1.56 4.32
C GLN A 509 18.60 3.03 4.09
N GLU A 510 17.77 3.82 3.39
CA GLU A 510 18.04 5.24 3.18
C GLU A 510 17.92 6.08 4.46
N LEU A 511 17.08 5.68 5.41
CA LEU A 511 16.98 6.37 6.70
C LEU A 511 17.93 5.80 7.77
N GLY A 512 18.56 4.65 7.51
CA GLY A 512 19.32 3.91 8.52
C GLY A 512 18.44 3.42 9.65
N ILE A 513 17.29 2.81 9.31
CA ILE A 513 16.36 2.16 10.24
C ILE A 513 16.60 0.65 10.22
N THR A 514 16.90 0.05 11.36
CA THR A 514 17.14 -1.41 11.48
C THR A 514 15.83 -2.21 11.38
N ASP A 515 15.92 -3.53 11.18
CA ASP A 515 14.75 -4.41 11.20
C ASP A 515 14.07 -4.40 12.59
N ASP A 516 14.87 -4.31 13.67
CA ASP A 516 14.37 -4.18 15.04
C ASP A 516 13.70 -2.83 15.31
N GLU A 517 14.26 -1.71 14.85
CA GLU A 517 13.58 -0.41 14.94
C GLU A 517 12.24 -0.43 14.17
N HIS A 518 12.18 -1.14 13.04
CA HIS A 518 10.91 -1.32 12.34
C HIS A 518 9.89 -2.15 13.15
N ARG A 519 10.34 -3.21 13.84
CA ARG A 519 9.48 -4.01 14.73
C ARG A 519 8.96 -3.17 15.90
N ILE A 520 9.82 -2.35 16.52
CA ILE A 520 9.43 -1.41 17.59
C ILE A 520 8.35 -0.45 17.07
N VAL A 521 8.52 0.12 15.88
CA VAL A 521 7.49 0.97 15.26
C VAL A 521 6.17 0.22 15.07
N LEU A 522 6.20 -1.05 14.63
CA LEU A 522 4.99 -1.84 14.49
C LEU A 522 4.35 -2.13 15.85
N GLU A 523 5.13 -2.44 16.88
CA GLU A 523 4.63 -2.67 18.23
C GLU A 523 3.96 -1.41 18.81
N GLU A 524 4.63 -0.25 18.70
CA GLU A 524 4.04 1.03 19.11
C GLU A 524 2.73 1.32 18.37
N LEU A 525 2.69 1.10 17.05
CA LEU A 525 1.46 1.28 16.26
C LEU A 525 0.37 0.27 16.64
N GLY A 526 0.75 -0.96 16.98
CA GLY A 526 -0.16 -2.02 17.42
C GLY A 526 -0.76 -1.74 18.81
N ILE A 527 -0.01 -1.09 19.70
CA ILE A 527 -0.52 -0.61 20.98
C ILE A 527 -1.46 0.59 20.77
N GLU A 528 -1.07 1.54 19.91
CA GLU A 528 -1.85 2.75 19.66
C GLU A 528 -3.17 2.51 18.92
N ASP A 529 -3.18 1.60 17.94
CA ASP A 529 -4.35 1.18 17.18
C ASP A 529 -4.15 -0.27 16.68
N PRO A 530 -4.55 -1.29 17.47
CA PRO A 530 -4.39 -2.68 17.07
C PRO A 530 -5.20 -3.06 15.83
N GLU A 531 -6.21 -2.27 15.44
CA GLU A 531 -6.90 -2.50 14.18
C GLU A 531 -5.98 -2.21 12.98
N LEU A 532 -4.88 -1.46 13.14
CA LEU A 532 -3.83 -1.23 12.12
C LEU A 532 -3.18 -2.53 11.66
N LEU A 533 -2.92 -3.43 12.59
CA LEU A 533 -2.17 -4.67 12.34
C LEU A 533 -3.07 -5.88 12.09
N ASN A 534 -4.40 -5.72 12.18
CA ASN A 534 -5.34 -6.81 12.00
C ASN A 534 -5.32 -7.35 10.55
N PRO A 535 -4.90 -8.62 10.31
CA PRO A 535 -4.79 -9.19 8.97
C PRO A 535 -6.14 -9.46 8.32
N ASP A 536 -7.21 -9.63 9.11
CA ASP A 536 -8.56 -9.93 8.61
C ASP A 536 -9.24 -8.69 8.02
N ARG A 537 -8.75 -7.49 8.38
CA ARG A 537 -9.30 -6.23 7.88
C ARG A 537 -8.60 -5.80 6.59
N LYS A 538 -9.23 -6.10 5.46
CA LYS A 538 -8.75 -5.61 4.15
C LYS A 538 -8.88 -4.09 4.04
N ARG A 539 -7.75 -3.41 4.17
CA ARG A 539 -7.63 -1.96 4.00
C ARG A 539 -7.40 -1.62 2.53
N SER A 540 -7.96 -0.51 2.09
CA SER A 540 -7.73 0.00 0.75
C SER A 540 -7.82 1.51 0.71
N LEU A 541 -7.00 2.12 -0.14
CA LEU A 541 -6.99 3.55 -0.40
C LEU A 541 -8.38 4.07 -0.79
N GLU A 542 -9.12 3.34 -1.63
CA GLU A 542 -10.48 3.72 -2.02
C GLU A 542 -11.41 3.79 -0.82
N ASN A 543 -11.25 2.87 0.12
CA ASN A 543 -12.05 2.83 1.33
C ASN A 543 -11.69 3.98 2.27
N GLN A 544 -10.40 4.26 2.46
CA GLN A 544 -9.94 5.38 3.29
C GLN A 544 -10.39 6.73 2.71
N ILE A 545 -10.31 6.94 1.40
CA ILE A 545 -10.83 8.15 0.73
C ILE A 545 -12.34 8.28 0.95
N ARG A 546 -13.09 7.17 0.89
CA ARG A 546 -14.54 7.15 1.14
C ARG A 546 -14.87 7.53 2.58
N LEU A 547 -14.21 6.91 3.56
CA LEU A 547 -14.45 7.16 4.99
C LEU A 547 -14.01 8.56 5.41
N SER A 548 -12.82 9.01 4.99
CA SER A 548 -12.34 10.37 5.26
C SER A 548 -13.19 11.45 4.58
N GLY A 549 -13.69 11.17 3.37
CA GLY A 549 -14.65 12.02 2.67
C GLY A 549 -15.95 12.20 3.47
N TYR A 550 -16.54 11.10 3.94
CA TYR A 550 -17.72 11.13 4.80
C TYR A 550 -17.47 11.88 6.11
N ARG A 551 -16.36 11.58 6.80
CA ARG A 551 -15.95 12.26 8.05
C ARG A 551 -15.96 13.78 7.86
N LYS A 552 -15.24 14.30 6.86
CA LYS A 552 -15.19 15.75 6.57
C LYS A 552 -16.55 16.37 6.23
N SER A 553 -17.41 15.64 5.49
CA SER A 553 -18.77 16.13 5.21
C SER A 553 -19.61 16.21 6.48
N LEU A 554 -19.46 15.23 7.39
CA LEU A 554 -20.18 15.19 8.65
C LEU A 554 -19.72 16.31 9.59
N GLU A 555 -18.41 16.51 9.75
CA GLU A 555 -17.81 17.63 10.51
C GLU A 555 -18.42 18.96 10.06
N ARG A 556 -18.48 19.18 8.75
CA ARG A 556 -19.04 20.40 8.18
C ARG A 556 -20.53 20.54 8.48
N LEU A 557 -21.33 19.49 8.35
CA LEU A 557 -22.75 19.54 8.70
C LEU A 557 -22.94 19.89 10.18
N MET A 558 -22.15 19.29 11.07
CA MET A 558 -22.15 19.59 12.51
C MET A 558 -21.79 21.07 12.76
N LEU A 559 -20.77 21.60 12.07
CA LEU A 559 -20.36 23.00 12.18
C LEU A 559 -21.43 23.98 11.68
N LEU A 560 -22.11 23.66 10.57
CA LEU A 560 -23.18 24.50 10.01
C LEU A 560 -24.41 24.54 10.92
N GLN A 561 -24.78 23.40 11.52
CA GLN A 561 -25.89 23.35 12.48
C GLN A 561 -25.55 24.06 13.79
N ARG A 562 -24.31 23.92 14.29
CA ARG A 562 -23.83 24.65 15.48
C ARG A 562 -23.87 26.17 15.29
N LYS A 563 -23.73 26.67 14.07
CA LYS A 563 -23.90 28.11 13.74
C LYS A 563 -25.35 28.55 13.61
N GLN A 564 -26.31 27.62 13.45
CA GLN A 564 -27.73 27.92 13.32
C GLN A 564 -28.50 27.81 14.65
N SER A 565 -28.01 27.03 15.61
CA SER A 565 -28.68 26.78 16.89
C SER A 565 -27.95 27.46 18.05
N ASP A 566 -28.49 28.59 18.55
CA ASP A 566 -28.05 29.29 19.76
C ASP A 566 -28.58 28.63 21.06
N ARG A 567 -28.78 27.30 21.05
CA ARG A 567 -29.30 26.55 22.20
C ARG A 567 -28.49 25.29 22.46
N THR A 568 -27.74 25.35 23.56
CA THR A 568 -27.03 24.23 24.16
C THR A 568 -28.00 23.20 24.74
N THR A 569 -27.65 21.92 24.55
CA THR A 569 -27.95 20.77 25.44
C THR A 569 -29.14 19.84 25.16
N PHE A 570 -29.62 19.65 23.92
CA PHE A 570 -30.60 18.56 23.64
C PHE A 570 -30.57 17.89 22.25
N GLU A 571 -29.44 17.78 21.56
CA GLU A 571 -29.44 17.41 20.12
C GLU A 571 -28.50 16.26 19.64
N GLN A 572 -27.85 15.47 20.50
CA GLN A 572 -27.06 14.33 19.98
C GLN A 572 -27.91 13.18 19.39
N LEU A 573 -29.09 12.91 19.95
CA LEU A 573 -30.01 11.87 19.46
C LEU A 573 -30.84 12.34 18.25
N SER A 574 -31.21 13.63 18.17
CA SER A 574 -31.94 14.19 17.02
C SER A 574 -31.05 14.33 15.76
N PHE A 575 -29.74 14.53 15.95
CA PHE A 575 -28.78 14.65 14.85
C PHE A 575 -28.65 13.37 14.00
N GLN A 576 -28.69 12.20 14.65
CA GLN A 576 -28.48 10.89 13.99
C GLN A 576 -29.59 10.50 13.00
N ASP A 577 -30.78 11.07 13.17
CA ASP A 577 -31.98 10.81 12.35
C ASP A 577 -32.31 11.99 11.39
N SER A 578 -31.41 12.98 11.29
CA SER A 578 -31.57 14.06 10.32
C SER A 578 -31.52 13.53 8.88
N ALA A 579 -32.45 13.99 8.04
CA ALA A 579 -32.50 13.66 6.62
C ALA A 579 -31.16 13.97 5.89
N ALA A 580 -30.41 14.98 6.36
CA ALA A 580 -29.10 15.34 5.83
C ALA A 580 -28.00 14.32 6.16
N VAL A 581 -28.02 13.74 7.37
CA VAL A 581 -27.07 12.67 7.73
C VAL A 581 -27.42 11.40 6.96
N HIS A 582 -28.71 11.08 6.83
CA HIS A 582 -29.16 9.97 5.98
C HIS A 582 -28.76 10.12 4.51
N SER A 583 -28.81 11.34 3.96
CA SER A 583 -28.38 11.57 2.58
C SER A 583 -26.86 11.41 2.41
N LEU A 584 -26.05 11.89 3.37
CA LEU A 584 -24.60 11.67 3.38
C LEU A 584 -24.23 10.18 3.49
N ARG A 585 -24.89 9.44 4.38
CA ARG A 585 -24.69 7.98 4.51
C ARG A 585 -24.92 7.27 3.18
N ARG A 586 -26.01 7.63 2.48
CA ARG A 586 -26.32 7.11 1.15
C ARG A 586 -25.26 7.49 0.12
N GLN A 587 -24.83 8.76 0.13
CA GLN A 587 -23.85 9.29 -0.81
C GLN A 587 -22.49 8.60 -0.73
N TYR A 588 -22.02 8.26 0.48
CA TYR A 588 -20.74 7.60 0.73
C TYR A 588 -20.86 6.08 0.95
N SER A 589 -22.08 5.53 0.92
CA SER A 589 -22.34 4.09 1.15
C SER A 589 -21.74 3.57 2.46
N ILE A 590 -21.91 4.31 3.55
CA ILE A 590 -21.35 4.01 4.87
C ILE A 590 -22.17 2.92 5.58
N THR A 591 -21.49 1.90 6.13
CA THR A 591 -22.13 0.85 6.95
C THR A 591 -22.38 1.34 8.38
N SER A 592 -23.24 0.65 9.15
CA SER A 592 -23.50 1.04 10.54
C SER A 592 -22.25 0.98 11.42
N GLN A 593 -21.42 -0.05 11.25
CA GLN A 593 -20.17 -0.21 11.99
C GLN A 593 -19.18 0.92 11.67
N GLU A 594 -19.06 1.27 10.38
CA GLU A 594 -18.20 2.38 9.94
C GLU A 594 -18.66 3.72 10.48
N GLU A 595 -19.97 3.95 10.49
CA GLU A 595 -20.53 5.18 11.05
C GLU A 595 -20.32 5.27 12.56
N GLU A 596 -20.62 4.22 13.31
CA GLU A 596 -20.45 4.21 14.76
C GLU A 596 -18.98 4.47 15.13
N TRP A 597 -18.06 3.86 14.38
CA TRP A 597 -16.64 4.11 14.48
C TRP A 597 -16.28 5.58 14.19
N ILE A 598 -16.75 6.16 13.07
CA ILE A 598 -16.50 7.57 12.72
C ILE A 598 -17.08 8.54 13.75
N LEU A 599 -18.31 8.31 14.21
CA LEU A 599 -18.99 9.14 15.20
C LEU A 599 -18.27 9.09 16.55
N SER A 600 -17.74 7.93 16.95
CA SER A 600 -16.93 7.83 18.16
C SER A 600 -15.62 8.63 18.08
N GLY A 601 -15.12 8.87 16.86
CA GLY A 601 -13.95 9.72 16.61
C GLY A 601 -14.23 11.23 16.61
N PHE A 602 -15.49 11.68 16.70
CA PHE A 602 -15.85 13.12 16.72
C PHE A 602 -16.05 13.70 18.11
N SER A 603 -16.32 12.87 19.09
CA SER A 603 -16.21 13.26 20.48
C SER A 603 -14.72 13.25 20.83
N ASP A 604 -14.04 14.39 20.69
CA ASP A 604 -12.58 14.49 20.93
C ASP A 604 -12.17 13.89 22.29
N ASN A 605 -13.03 14.05 23.31
CA ASN A 605 -12.87 13.39 24.60
C ASN A 605 -13.27 11.91 24.55
N ALA A 606 -14.39 11.50 23.96
CA ALA A 606 -14.78 10.08 23.97
C ALA A 606 -13.91 9.18 23.07
N SER A 607 -13.22 9.73 22.05
CA SER A 607 -12.20 9.04 21.27
C SER A 607 -10.97 8.74 22.13
N SER A 608 -10.46 9.77 22.81
CA SER A 608 -9.31 9.66 23.69
C SER A 608 -9.63 8.81 24.93
N VAL A 609 -10.82 8.97 25.52
CA VAL A 609 -11.33 8.13 26.62
C VAL A 609 -11.47 6.68 26.18
N LYS A 610 -12.09 6.37 25.03
CA LYS A 610 -12.18 4.98 24.54
C LYS A 610 -10.81 4.37 24.28
N LYS A 611 -9.87 5.15 23.73
CA LYS A 611 -8.50 4.70 23.51
C LYS A 611 -7.82 4.39 24.84
N VAL A 612 -8.01 5.26 25.84
CA VAL A 612 -7.47 5.07 27.18
C VAL A 612 -8.14 3.90 27.90
N GLU A 613 -9.47 3.73 27.82
CA GLU A 613 -10.20 2.57 28.36
C GLU A 613 -9.73 1.27 27.71
N PHE A 614 -9.50 1.30 26.40
CA PHE A 614 -8.96 0.15 25.66
C PHE A 614 -7.54 -0.19 26.10
N LEU A 615 -6.66 0.80 26.22
CA LEU A 615 -5.29 0.62 26.73
C LEU A 615 -5.29 0.13 28.19
N LEU A 616 -6.17 0.69 29.03
CA LEU A 616 -6.37 0.22 30.41
C LEU A 616 -6.86 -1.22 30.45
N ALA A 617 -7.73 -1.65 29.54
CA ALA A 617 -8.23 -3.02 29.47
C ALA A 617 -7.15 -4.05 29.10
N GLN A 618 -6.06 -3.63 28.46
CA GLN A 618 -4.92 -4.51 28.15
C GLN A 618 -3.96 -4.70 29.35
N LEU A 619 -3.92 -3.75 30.28
CA LEU A 619 -3.00 -3.82 31.42
C LEU A 619 -3.23 -5.06 32.33
N PRO A 620 -4.47 -5.44 32.70
CA PRO A 620 -4.71 -6.62 33.54
C PRO A 620 -4.08 -7.90 33.00
N GLU A 621 -4.22 -8.18 31.71
CA GLU A 621 -3.65 -9.38 31.09
C GLU A 621 -2.12 -9.39 31.15
N LEU A 622 -1.47 -8.24 30.89
CA LEU A 622 -0.02 -8.10 31.03
C LEU A 622 0.44 -8.20 32.49
N ILE A 623 -0.35 -7.69 33.44
CA ILE A 623 -0.08 -7.81 34.87
C ILE A 623 -0.20 -9.27 35.31
N ASP A 624 -1.24 -9.98 34.88
CA ASP A 624 -1.45 -11.39 35.20
C ASP A 624 -0.40 -12.28 34.54
N CYS A 625 0.03 -11.96 33.31
CA CYS A 625 1.17 -12.61 32.67
C CYS A 625 2.46 -12.37 33.46
N TYR A 626 2.74 -11.12 33.88
CA TYR A 626 3.89 -10.82 34.74
C TYR A 626 3.84 -11.55 36.09
N ARG A 627 2.65 -11.69 36.69
CA ARG A 627 2.43 -12.47 37.93
C ARG A 627 2.64 -13.97 37.71
N ALA A 628 2.16 -14.51 36.59
CA ALA A 628 2.36 -15.91 36.20
C ALA A 628 3.86 -16.23 36.07
N LEU A 629 4.65 -15.33 35.48
CA LEU A 629 6.11 -15.47 35.39
C LEU A 629 6.85 -15.35 36.73
N ASN A 630 6.20 -14.86 37.79
CA ASN A 630 6.77 -14.73 39.14
C ASN A 630 6.31 -15.84 40.09
N GLN A 631 5.61 -16.87 39.60
CA GLN A 631 5.17 -17.99 40.40
C GLN A 631 6.36 -18.82 40.91
N PRO A 632 6.30 -19.34 42.16
CA PRO A 632 7.42 -20.04 42.79
C PRO A 632 7.87 -21.28 42.01
N MET A 633 6.95 -21.96 41.33
CA MET A 633 7.26 -23.15 40.51
C MET A 633 8.19 -22.88 39.32
N LEU A 634 8.29 -21.62 38.87
CA LEU A 634 9.17 -21.23 37.76
C LEU A 634 10.52 -20.70 38.25
N GLN A 635 10.73 -20.52 39.56
CA GLN A 635 11.92 -19.85 40.10
C GLN A 635 13.25 -20.52 39.74
N GLN A 636 13.25 -21.80 39.36
CA GLN A 636 14.45 -22.51 38.92
C GLN A 636 15.00 -22.02 37.57
N HIS A 637 14.20 -21.29 36.78
CA HIS A 637 14.56 -20.82 35.43
C HIS A 637 14.70 -19.28 35.36
N GLN A 638 15.22 -18.63 36.41
CA GLN A 638 15.28 -17.15 36.49
C GLN A 638 15.87 -16.49 35.26
N ALA A 639 16.96 -17.04 34.69
CA ALA A 639 17.64 -16.44 33.55
C ALA A 639 16.69 -16.22 32.37
N VAL A 640 15.90 -17.23 31.99
CA VAL A 640 14.94 -17.13 30.88
C VAL A 640 13.75 -16.24 31.28
N LEU A 641 13.31 -16.28 32.54
CA LEU A 641 12.21 -15.47 33.02
C LEU A 641 12.53 -13.98 33.02
N THR A 642 13.78 -13.57 33.28
CA THR A 642 14.20 -12.16 33.20
C THR A 642 13.92 -11.58 31.82
N LEU A 643 14.25 -12.32 30.75
CA LEU A 643 13.99 -11.91 29.37
C LEU A 643 12.49 -11.76 29.07
N LEU A 644 11.67 -12.71 29.52
CA LEU A 644 10.21 -12.63 29.35
C LEU A 644 9.58 -11.49 30.18
N ARG A 645 10.06 -11.28 31.41
CA ARG A 645 9.59 -10.24 32.32
C ARG A 645 9.89 -8.84 31.79
N GLU A 646 11.10 -8.61 31.25
CA GLU A 646 11.45 -7.28 30.73
C GLU A 646 10.72 -6.93 29.43
N ASN A 647 10.36 -7.91 28.60
CA ASN A 647 9.45 -7.64 27.49
C ASN A 647 8.07 -7.19 27.99
N ILE A 648 7.47 -7.90 28.95
CA ILE A 648 6.17 -7.52 29.50
C ILE A 648 6.25 -6.15 30.19
N ARG A 649 7.32 -5.88 30.93
CA ARG A 649 7.58 -4.58 31.56
C ARG A 649 7.63 -3.48 30.50
N HIS A 650 8.37 -3.68 29.42
CA HIS A 650 8.47 -2.70 28.33
C HIS A 650 7.12 -2.41 27.68
N LYS A 651 6.30 -3.44 27.41
CA LYS A 651 4.94 -3.26 26.89
C LYS A 651 4.06 -2.46 27.83
N LYS A 652 4.14 -2.75 29.14
CA LYS A 652 3.42 -1.97 30.16
C LYS A 652 3.89 -0.52 30.17
N GLU A 653 5.20 -0.26 30.07
CA GLU A 653 5.74 1.10 29.98
C GLU A 653 5.20 1.88 28.78
N LEU A 654 5.16 1.26 27.59
CA LEU A 654 4.59 1.86 26.38
C LEU A 654 3.10 2.18 26.53
N ILE A 655 2.32 1.26 27.12
CA ILE A 655 0.89 1.48 27.39
C ILE A 655 0.70 2.62 28.38
N VAL A 656 1.45 2.64 29.49
CA VAL A 656 1.36 3.70 30.50
C VAL A 656 1.74 5.05 29.90
N ARG A 657 2.84 5.14 29.12
CA ARG A 657 3.21 6.37 28.39
C ARG A 657 2.11 6.84 27.45
N SER A 658 1.55 5.95 26.64
CA SER A 658 0.44 6.27 25.73
C SER A 658 -0.80 6.77 26.48
N ILE A 659 -1.12 6.19 27.63
CA ILE A 659 -2.21 6.67 28.49
C ILE A 659 -1.90 8.08 29.01
N LEU A 660 -0.67 8.34 29.50
CA LEU A 660 -0.25 9.66 29.98
C LEU A 660 -0.30 10.72 28.87
N GLU A 661 0.13 10.40 27.65
CA GLU A 661 0.02 11.29 26.50
C GLU A 661 -1.44 11.64 26.18
N ASN A 662 -2.34 10.66 26.15
CA ASN A 662 -3.76 10.92 25.92
C ASN A 662 -4.42 11.67 27.10
N LEU A 663 -3.92 11.51 28.33
CA LEU A 663 -4.35 12.31 29.48
C LEU A 663 -3.97 13.79 29.35
N THR A 664 -2.85 14.13 28.69
CA THR A 664 -2.53 15.55 28.40
C THR A 664 -3.60 16.21 27.51
N LEU A 665 -4.22 15.44 26.60
CA LEU A 665 -5.28 15.91 25.70
C LEU A 665 -6.64 16.05 26.41
N LEU A 666 -6.90 15.21 27.44
CA LEU A 666 -8.16 15.17 28.17
C LEU A 666 -8.34 16.32 29.19
N GLN A 667 -7.26 17.05 29.51
CA GLN A 667 -7.26 18.22 30.39
C GLN A 667 -8.09 18.02 31.68
N SER A 668 -9.23 18.69 31.86
CA SER A 668 -10.06 18.68 33.09
C SER A 668 -11.32 17.82 32.99
N ASP A 669 -11.39 16.87 32.06
CA ASP A 669 -12.54 15.98 31.92
C ASP A 669 -12.72 15.11 33.19
N PRO A 670 -13.95 14.99 33.76
CA PRO A 670 -14.20 14.13 34.93
C PRO A 670 -13.79 12.66 34.72
N THR A 671 -13.79 12.17 33.47
CA THR A 671 -13.34 10.81 33.13
C THR A 671 -11.83 10.60 33.29
N ALA A 672 -11.02 11.67 33.26
CA ALA A 672 -9.59 11.59 33.51
C ALA A 672 -9.30 11.09 34.93
N PHE A 673 -10.14 11.44 35.91
CA PHE A 673 -9.96 10.99 37.30
C PHE A 673 -10.22 9.49 37.47
N THR A 674 -11.24 8.93 36.80
CA THR A 674 -11.51 7.49 36.83
C THR A 674 -10.42 6.67 36.16
N VAL A 675 -9.83 7.20 35.08
CA VAL A 675 -8.68 6.61 34.41
C VAL A 675 -7.45 6.59 35.32
N VAL A 676 -7.15 7.73 35.97
CA VAL A 676 -6.00 7.87 36.87
C VAL A 676 -6.11 6.89 38.03
N GLN A 677 -7.30 6.75 38.63
CA GLN A 677 -7.54 5.78 39.70
C GLN A 677 -7.34 4.32 39.22
N SER A 678 -7.82 4.00 38.01
CA SER A 678 -7.68 2.66 37.43
C SER A 678 -6.22 2.34 37.09
N LEU A 679 -5.47 3.32 36.56
CA LEU A 679 -4.05 3.20 36.24
C LEU A 679 -3.20 2.98 37.51
N GLN A 680 -3.49 3.75 38.55
CA GLN A 680 -2.85 3.65 39.86
C GLN A 680 -3.11 2.28 40.52
N GLN A 681 -4.33 1.75 40.39
CA GLN A 681 -4.67 0.40 40.88
C GLN A 681 -3.98 -0.71 40.09
N ALA A 682 -3.85 -0.54 38.77
CA ALA A 682 -3.30 -1.56 37.89
C ALA A 682 -1.76 -1.65 37.97
N SER A 683 -1.03 -0.53 37.92
CA SER A 683 0.43 -0.57 37.78
C SER A 683 1.16 0.58 38.52
N PRO A 684 1.11 0.63 39.86
CA PRO A 684 1.67 1.74 40.64
C PRO A 684 3.20 1.86 40.54
N ALA A 685 3.93 0.74 40.45
CA ALA A 685 5.40 0.74 40.39
C ALA A 685 5.95 1.36 39.09
N ILE A 686 5.46 0.92 37.93
CA ILE A 686 5.88 1.44 36.62
C ILE A 686 5.48 2.91 36.45
N LEU A 687 4.31 3.29 36.99
CA LEU A 687 3.86 4.68 36.97
C LEU A 687 4.83 5.60 37.74
N GLY A 688 5.27 5.17 38.93
CA GLY A 688 6.28 5.90 39.70
C GLY A 688 7.59 6.10 38.94
N GLU A 689 8.12 5.04 38.34
CA GLU A 689 9.37 5.11 37.56
C GLU A 689 9.28 6.06 36.35
N ILE A 690 8.17 6.01 35.60
CA ILE A 690 7.99 6.88 34.41
C ILE A 690 7.84 8.35 34.81
N LEU A 691 7.13 8.63 35.92
CA LEU A 691 6.95 9.99 36.43
C LEU A 691 8.26 10.58 36.98
N GLU A 692 9.19 9.76 37.46
CA GLU A 692 10.51 10.19 37.95
C GLU A 692 11.54 10.40 36.82
N GLN A 693 11.45 9.60 35.75
CA GLN A 693 12.42 9.64 34.64
C GLN A 693 12.18 10.80 33.66
N GLU A 694 10.94 11.27 33.53
CA GLU A 694 10.54 12.26 32.54
C GLU A 694 9.78 13.44 33.18
N ASN A 695 9.93 14.65 32.63
CA ASN A 695 9.28 15.87 33.14
C ASN A 695 7.78 15.93 32.75
N TRP A 696 6.98 14.96 33.18
CA TRP A 696 5.52 14.96 33.01
C TRP A 696 4.82 16.05 33.82
N GLY A 697 5.47 16.54 34.89
CA GLY A 697 5.01 17.63 35.75
C GLY A 697 4.60 18.91 35.01
N ASP A 698 5.27 19.22 33.90
CA ASP A 698 5.01 20.43 33.11
C ASP A 698 3.90 20.24 32.05
N ARG A 699 3.58 18.99 31.71
CA ARG A 699 2.65 18.63 30.60
C ARG A 699 1.27 18.21 31.08
N ILE A 700 1.16 17.70 32.31
CA ILE A 700 -0.08 17.20 32.90
C ILE A 700 -0.64 18.24 33.88
N PRO A 701 -1.97 18.50 33.89
CA PRO A 701 -2.57 19.42 34.85
C PRO A 701 -2.23 19.06 36.31
N PRO A 702 -1.92 20.04 37.18
CA PRO A 702 -1.42 19.79 38.53
C PRO A 702 -2.42 19.01 39.41
N ALA A 703 -3.72 19.16 39.17
CA ALA A 703 -4.75 18.39 39.86
C ALA A 703 -4.66 16.88 39.54
N ILE A 704 -4.41 16.51 38.28
CA ILE A 704 -4.26 15.11 37.85
C ILE A 704 -2.93 14.54 38.35
N LEU A 705 -1.87 15.34 38.29
CA LEU A 705 -0.55 14.97 38.79
C LEU A 705 -0.60 14.59 40.28
N GLN A 706 -1.32 15.37 41.07
CA GLN A 706 -1.46 15.12 42.51
C GLN A 706 -2.12 13.75 42.78
N TYR A 707 -3.14 13.36 42.01
CA TYR A 707 -3.76 12.03 42.11
C TYR A 707 -2.85 10.90 41.61
N LEU A 708 -2.07 11.11 40.55
CA LEU A 708 -1.09 10.12 40.07
C LEU A 708 0.00 9.83 41.11
N THR A 709 0.37 10.83 41.93
CA THR A 709 1.42 10.71 42.96
C THR A 709 0.93 10.26 44.34
N GLN A 710 -0.38 10.30 44.62
CA GLN A 710 -0.91 9.77 45.87
C GLN A 710 -0.83 8.23 45.86
N PRO A 711 -0.68 7.55 47.01
CA PRO A 711 -0.86 6.10 47.10
C PRO A 711 -2.36 5.76 47.04
N GLY A 712 -2.74 4.76 46.23
CA GLY A 712 -4.15 4.41 46.04
C GLY A 712 -4.80 3.89 47.33
N GLU A 713 -6.07 4.23 47.56
CA GLU A 713 -6.79 3.96 48.83
C GLU A 713 -7.05 2.47 49.12
N THR A 714 -6.74 1.54 48.22
CA THR A 714 -6.99 0.11 48.42
C THR A 714 -5.83 -0.77 47.93
N PRO A 715 -5.19 -1.59 48.79
CA PRO A 715 -4.33 -2.65 48.32
C PRO A 715 -5.20 -3.69 47.60
N VAL A 716 -4.96 -3.89 46.31
CA VAL A 716 -5.64 -4.93 45.53
C VAL A 716 -5.41 -6.27 46.22
N SER A 717 -6.49 -6.96 46.64
CA SER A 717 -6.40 -8.34 47.12
C SER A 717 -5.99 -9.23 45.94
N CYS A 718 -4.69 -9.38 45.74
CA CYS A 718 -4.15 -10.25 44.71
C CYS A 718 -4.17 -11.68 45.25
N SER A 719 -4.88 -12.59 44.57
CA SER A 719 -4.64 -14.01 44.76
C SER A 719 -3.21 -14.32 44.34
N LEU A 720 -2.40 -14.81 45.28
CA LEU A 720 -0.94 -14.96 45.10
C LEU A 720 -0.57 -16.16 44.21
N GLU A 721 -1.46 -17.14 44.04
CA GLU A 721 -1.17 -18.41 43.39
C GLU A 721 -2.01 -18.61 42.11
N PHE A 722 -1.32 -18.88 40.99
CA PHE A 722 -1.95 -19.29 39.74
C PHE A 722 -1.91 -20.82 39.59
N SER A 723 -2.93 -21.40 38.95
CA SER A 723 -2.90 -22.82 38.57
C SER A 723 -1.91 -23.05 37.42
N SER A 724 -1.35 -24.26 37.32
CA SER A 724 -0.42 -24.60 36.23
C SER A 724 -1.03 -24.40 34.84
N GLN A 725 -2.33 -24.67 34.66
CA GLN A 725 -3.02 -24.41 33.40
C GLN A 725 -3.11 -22.92 33.09
N ALA A 726 -3.42 -22.08 34.08
CA ALA A 726 -3.47 -20.64 33.87
C ALA A 726 -2.09 -20.08 33.48
N ILE A 727 -1.01 -20.58 34.07
CA ILE A 727 0.36 -20.18 33.70
C ILE A 727 0.66 -20.57 32.24
N LEU A 728 0.30 -21.80 31.85
CA LEU A 728 0.45 -22.26 30.46
C LEU A 728 -0.31 -21.38 29.47
N ASP A 729 -1.55 -21.00 29.78
CA ASP A 729 -2.35 -20.13 28.90
C ASP A 729 -1.67 -18.77 28.67
N HIS A 730 -1.08 -18.17 29.71
CA HIS A 730 -0.32 -16.91 29.59
C HIS A 730 1.00 -17.07 28.83
N LEU A 731 1.70 -18.19 28.98
CA LEU A 731 2.92 -18.49 28.23
C LEU A 731 2.62 -18.77 26.74
N GLU A 732 1.50 -19.46 26.45
CA GLU A 732 1.03 -19.67 25.08
C GLU A 732 0.66 -18.34 24.40
N ALA A 733 0.14 -17.36 25.15
CA ALA A 733 -0.10 -16.01 24.63
C ALA A 733 1.22 -15.32 24.21
N LEU A 734 2.33 -15.53 24.92
CA LEU A 734 3.65 -15.00 24.55
C LEU A 734 4.21 -15.60 23.24
N LEU A 735 3.69 -16.75 22.78
CA LEU A 735 4.04 -17.28 21.46
C LEU A 735 3.46 -16.46 20.30
N GLN A 736 2.48 -15.60 20.59
CA GLN A 736 1.96 -14.63 19.62
C GLN A 736 2.81 -13.36 19.54
N ASP A 737 3.81 -13.21 20.42
CA ASP A 737 4.80 -12.14 20.33
C ASP A 737 5.57 -12.22 19.01
N GLN A 738 6.18 -11.11 18.58
CA GLN A 738 6.92 -11.03 17.32
C GLN A 738 8.42 -11.22 17.51
N ASN A 739 8.93 -11.04 18.73
CA ASN A 739 10.32 -11.21 19.02
C ASN A 739 10.66 -12.72 19.08
N PRO A 740 11.56 -13.22 18.21
CA PRO A 740 11.89 -14.64 18.16
C PRO A 740 12.54 -15.13 19.46
N MET A 741 13.25 -14.28 20.20
CA MET A 741 13.80 -14.64 21.51
C MET A 741 12.70 -14.92 22.53
N ILE A 742 11.63 -14.12 22.51
CA ILE A 742 10.47 -14.28 23.39
C ILE A 742 9.71 -15.55 23.04
N GLN A 743 9.50 -15.82 21.75
CA GLN A 743 8.85 -17.05 21.29
C GLN A 743 9.65 -18.30 21.71
N ALA A 744 10.97 -18.30 21.50
CA ALA A 744 11.83 -19.42 21.89
C ALA A 744 11.89 -19.60 23.41
N ALA A 745 12.03 -18.51 24.18
CA ALA A 745 12.01 -18.52 25.63
C ALA A 745 10.66 -19.03 26.20
N ALA A 746 9.54 -18.59 25.63
CA ALA A 746 8.22 -19.06 26.02
C ALA A 746 8.04 -20.55 25.71
N LEU A 747 8.46 -21.03 24.53
CA LEU A 747 8.46 -22.47 24.20
C LEU A 747 9.30 -23.28 25.18
N TYR A 748 10.49 -22.78 25.55
CA TYR A 748 11.34 -23.43 26.54
C TYR A 748 10.65 -23.54 27.90
N ILE A 749 10.07 -22.45 28.42
CA ILE A 749 9.38 -22.47 29.72
C ILE A 749 8.12 -23.35 29.70
N ILE A 750 7.34 -23.35 28.60
CA ILE A 750 6.21 -24.28 28.44
C ILE A 750 6.69 -25.73 28.53
N THR A 751 7.87 -26.04 27.98
CA THR A 751 8.44 -27.39 28.03
C THR A 751 8.75 -27.87 29.46
N GLN A 752 9.12 -26.95 30.36
CA GLN A 752 9.38 -27.24 31.77
C GLN A 752 8.10 -27.51 32.57
N LEU A 753 6.96 -27.00 32.11
CA LEU A 753 5.66 -27.19 32.76
C LEU A 753 4.89 -28.37 32.17
N ASP A 754 4.83 -28.46 30.83
CA ASP A 754 4.17 -29.54 30.09
C ASP A 754 4.88 -29.79 28.76
N THR A 755 5.76 -30.78 28.77
CA THR A 755 6.53 -31.22 27.60
C THR A 755 5.63 -31.70 26.46
N LYS A 756 4.49 -32.37 26.74
CA LYS A 756 3.60 -32.87 25.69
C LYS A 756 2.91 -31.72 24.98
N ARG A 757 2.44 -30.73 25.74
CA ARG A 757 1.81 -29.52 25.21
C ARG A 757 2.78 -28.72 24.33
N SER A 758 4.02 -28.53 24.80
CA SER A 758 5.09 -27.89 24.00
C SER A 758 5.31 -28.60 22.66
N GLN A 759 5.39 -29.93 22.65
CA GLN A 759 5.56 -30.72 21.41
C GLN A 759 4.36 -30.60 20.46
N GLU A 760 3.13 -30.54 20.96
CA GLU A 760 1.94 -30.31 20.15
C GLU A 760 1.98 -28.92 19.49
N ILE A 761 2.33 -27.89 20.26
CA ILE A 761 2.49 -26.53 19.76
C ILE A 761 3.56 -26.49 18.66
N ALA A 762 4.73 -27.09 18.92
CA ALA A 762 5.85 -27.15 17.98
C ALA A 762 5.46 -27.83 16.66
N ARG A 763 4.69 -28.92 16.69
CA ARG A 763 4.19 -29.60 15.48
C ARG A 763 3.17 -28.75 14.72
N ASN A 764 2.22 -28.13 15.42
CA ASN A 764 1.13 -27.38 14.80
C ASN A 764 1.59 -26.04 14.22
N HIS A 765 2.61 -25.41 14.82
CA HIS A 765 3.05 -24.06 14.48
C HIS A 765 4.37 -24.00 13.72
N ARG A 766 4.96 -25.14 13.33
CA ARG A 766 6.23 -25.19 12.58
C ARG A 766 6.24 -24.33 11.31
N HIS A 767 5.11 -24.21 10.61
CA HIS A 767 5.02 -23.37 9.41
C HIS A 767 4.71 -21.89 9.69
N LYS A 768 4.34 -21.55 10.93
CA LYS A 768 3.97 -20.18 11.33
C LYS A 768 5.19 -19.36 11.75
N PHE A 769 6.20 -20.00 12.33
CA PHE A 769 7.44 -19.34 12.75
C PHE A 769 8.45 -19.33 11.60
N SER A 770 8.98 -18.17 11.22
CA SER A 770 9.99 -18.05 10.15
C SER A 770 11.42 -17.87 10.67
N SER A 771 11.60 -17.51 11.94
CA SER A 771 12.92 -17.24 12.52
C SER A 771 13.74 -18.52 12.72
N ARG A 772 15.05 -18.44 12.41
CA ARG A 772 16.01 -19.53 12.58
C ARG A 772 16.07 -20.01 14.03
N LEU A 773 16.10 -19.10 15.01
CA LEU A 773 16.16 -19.43 16.44
C LEU A 773 14.97 -20.30 16.89
N VAL A 774 13.77 -19.93 16.46
CA VAL A 774 12.53 -20.64 16.85
C VAL A 774 12.45 -21.99 16.13
N GLN A 775 12.86 -22.05 14.86
CA GLN A 775 12.95 -23.33 14.13
C GLN A 775 13.96 -24.28 14.77
N GLU A 776 15.13 -23.79 15.15
CA GLU A 776 16.13 -24.58 15.88
C GLU A 776 15.57 -25.10 17.21
N THR A 777 14.92 -24.24 17.99
CA THR A 777 14.26 -24.64 19.25
C THR A 777 13.20 -25.72 19.01
N ILE A 778 12.37 -25.57 17.97
CA ILE A 778 11.35 -26.56 17.58
C ILE A 778 11.99 -27.89 17.16
N ASP A 779 13.07 -27.84 16.38
CA ASP A 779 13.76 -29.03 15.89
C ASP A 779 14.41 -29.81 17.04
N LEU A 780 14.99 -29.11 18.02
CA LEU A 780 15.53 -29.70 19.25
C LEU A 780 14.41 -30.35 20.09
N LEU A 781 13.27 -29.67 20.29
CA LEU A 781 12.12 -30.21 21.03
C LEU A 781 11.52 -31.47 20.39
N LEU A 782 11.61 -31.59 19.07
CA LEU A 782 11.10 -32.74 18.32
C LEU A 782 12.15 -33.85 18.11
N SER A 783 13.39 -33.62 18.57
CA SER A 783 14.49 -34.58 18.40
C SER A 783 14.42 -35.72 19.42
N PRO A 784 14.80 -36.97 19.03
CA PRO A 784 14.68 -38.16 19.88
C PRO A 784 15.22 -38.05 21.32
N PRO A 785 16.41 -37.47 21.58
CA PRO A 785 16.93 -37.35 22.94
C PRO A 785 16.01 -36.51 23.84
N LEU A 786 15.59 -35.32 23.40
CA LEU A 786 14.73 -34.42 24.16
C LEU A 786 13.27 -34.87 24.25
N THR A 787 12.79 -35.70 23.32
CA THR A 787 11.40 -36.23 23.41
C THR A 787 11.17 -37.16 24.60
N SER A 788 12.25 -37.70 25.19
CA SER A 788 12.19 -38.68 26.30
C SER A 788 12.64 -38.11 27.65
N THR A 789 13.29 -36.94 27.67
CA THR A 789 13.73 -36.27 28.89
C THR A 789 12.61 -35.43 29.50
N ALA A 790 12.34 -35.62 30.79
CA ALA A 790 11.49 -34.71 31.55
C ALA A 790 12.34 -33.52 32.03
N ASN A 791 11.92 -32.29 31.73
CA ASN A 791 12.56 -31.03 32.11
C ASN A 791 14.00 -30.86 31.57
N PRO A 792 14.15 -30.58 30.26
CA PRO A 792 15.46 -30.39 29.63
C PRO A 792 16.19 -29.15 30.18
N SER A 793 17.50 -29.24 30.40
CA SER A 793 18.30 -28.10 30.85
C SER A 793 18.43 -27.03 29.76
N LEU A 794 18.71 -25.78 30.14
CA LEU A 794 18.90 -24.70 29.17
C LEU A 794 20.08 -24.97 28.22
N SER A 795 21.10 -25.67 28.70
CA SER A 795 22.28 -26.08 27.91
C SER A 795 21.98 -27.04 26.76
N GLU A 796 20.82 -27.70 26.75
CA GLU A 796 20.35 -28.49 25.60
C GLU A 796 19.82 -27.61 24.45
N PHE A 797 19.66 -26.30 24.69
CA PHE A 797 19.25 -25.29 23.73
C PHE A 797 20.36 -24.25 23.54
N PRO A 798 21.47 -24.59 22.86
CA PRO A 798 22.69 -23.80 22.88
C PRO A 798 22.51 -22.35 22.41
N THR A 799 21.78 -22.12 21.31
CA THR A 799 21.55 -20.75 20.82
C THR A 799 20.69 -19.93 21.79
N LEU A 800 19.64 -20.53 22.36
CA LEU A 800 18.78 -19.86 23.35
C LEU A 800 19.54 -19.59 24.66
N GLU A 801 20.38 -20.54 25.10
CA GLU A 801 21.23 -20.39 26.28
C GLU A 801 22.12 -19.15 26.17
N LYS A 802 22.90 -19.05 25.08
CA LYS A 802 23.78 -17.92 24.82
C LYS A 802 23.02 -16.60 24.82
N LEU A 803 21.86 -16.55 24.14
CA LEU A 803 21.03 -15.36 24.05
C LEU A 803 20.50 -14.89 25.40
N VAL A 804 20.02 -15.82 26.21
CA VAL A 804 19.47 -15.52 27.54
C VAL A 804 20.56 -14.95 28.44
N TYR A 805 21.76 -15.53 28.43
CA TYR A 805 22.87 -15.04 29.23
C TYR A 805 23.43 -13.71 28.72
N LEU A 806 23.57 -13.52 27.41
CA LEU A 806 23.94 -12.23 26.83
C LEU A 806 22.93 -11.15 27.21
N PHE A 807 21.62 -11.40 27.04
CA PHE A 807 20.57 -10.44 27.38
C PHE A 807 20.60 -10.02 28.86
N ASN A 808 20.91 -10.98 29.76
CA ASN A 808 20.97 -10.74 31.20
C ASN A 808 22.30 -10.16 31.69
N SER A 809 23.31 -10.05 30.82
CA SER A 809 24.61 -9.49 31.20
C SER A 809 24.53 -7.99 31.41
N ASP A 810 25.35 -7.47 32.32
CA ASP A 810 25.39 -6.02 32.61
C ASP A 810 25.79 -5.19 31.37
N PHE A 811 26.59 -5.76 30.48
CA PHE A 811 27.09 -5.12 29.27
C PHE A 811 26.07 -5.12 28.11
N PHE A 812 25.42 -6.25 27.84
CA PHE A 812 24.52 -6.39 26.69
C PHE A 812 23.03 -6.23 27.04
N HIS A 813 22.71 -5.86 28.29
CA HIS A 813 21.34 -5.60 28.71
C HIS A 813 20.67 -4.49 27.85
N ARG A 814 19.47 -4.79 27.34
CA ARG A 814 18.66 -3.95 26.42
C ARG A 814 19.26 -3.76 25.01
N MET A 815 20.18 -4.63 24.59
CA MET A 815 20.63 -4.67 23.20
C MET A 815 19.52 -5.16 22.25
N GLN A 816 19.63 -4.74 20.98
CA GLN A 816 18.73 -5.19 19.91
C GLN A 816 18.81 -6.72 19.76
N SER A 817 17.67 -7.33 19.42
CA SER A 817 17.56 -8.80 19.38
C SER A 817 18.42 -9.38 18.27
N GLU A 818 18.53 -8.69 17.15
CA GLU A 818 19.39 -9.11 16.03
C GLU A 818 20.87 -9.03 16.38
N THR A 819 21.30 -7.98 17.09
CA THR A 819 22.68 -7.86 17.58
C THR A 819 23.00 -9.00 18.56
N LEU A 820 22.09 -9.31 19.50
CA LEU A 820 22.25 -10.43 20.42
C LEU A 820 22.31 -11.78 19.70
N ILE A 821 21.49 -11.99 18.66
CA ILE A 821 21.53 -13.20 17.82
C ILE A 821 22.86 -13.30 17.07
N ALA A 822 23.36 -12.21 16.50
CA ALA A 822 24.65 -12.19 15.83
C ALA A 822 25.82 -12.49 16.80
N LEU A 823 25.76 -11.93 18.02
CA LEU A 823 26.71 -12.22 19.08
C LEU A 823 26.65 -13.69 19.53
N ALA A 824 25.44 -14.23 19.73
CA ALA A 824 25.24 -15.62 20.14
C ALA A 824 25.70 -16.64 19.08
N ASP A 825 25.52 -16.34 17.80
CA ASP A 825 26.00 -17.17 16.68
C ASP A 825 27.54 -17.27 16.67
N GLN A 826 28.24 -16.24 17.16
CA GLN A 826 29.71 -16.17 17.17
C GLN A 826 30.35 -16.48 18.53
N ALA A 827 29.58 -16.47 19.61
CA ALA A 827 30.06 -16.80 20.95
C ALA A 827 30.22 -18.31 21.16
N GLU A 828 31.18 -18.73 21.98
CA GLU A 828 31.44 -20.13 22.35
C GLU A 828 31.28 -20.32 23.87
N VAL A 829 30.74 -21.46 24.30
CA VAL A 829 30.69 -21.80 25.73
C VAL A 829 31.85 -22.73 26.07
N LYS A 830 32.73 -22.27 26.96
CA LYS A 830 33.88 -23.00 27.48
C LYS A 830 33.62 -23.46 28.92
N THR A 831 34.06 -24.66 29.27
CA THR A 831 33.88 -25.25 30.60
C THR A 831 35.23 -25.50 31.24
N TYR A 832 35.36 -25.12 32.50
CA TYR A 832 36.58 -25.20 33.30
C TYR A 832 36.32 -25.97 34.60
N SER A 833 37.30 -26.77 35.01
CA SER A 833 37.30 -27.47 36.29
C SER A 833 37.85 -26.58 37.40
N GLN A 834 37.54 -26.89 38.66
CA GLN A 834 38.04 -26.13 39.81
C GLN A 834 39.57 -26.00 39.79
N GLY A 835 40.07 -24.77 39.93
CA GLY A 835 41.49 -24.45 39.92
C GLY A 835 42.13 -24.30 38.54
N GLU A 836 41.38 -24.52 37.45
CA GLU A 836 41.85 -24.20 36.10
C GLU A 836 41.93 -22.68 35.89
N VAL A 837 43.01 -22.25 35.23
CA VAL A 837 43.22 -20.84 34.87
C VAL A 837 42.42 -20.55 33.62
N ILE A 838 41.55 -19.55 33.70
CA ILE A 838 40.72 -19.06 32.59
C ILE A 838 41.54 -18.06 31.75
N THR A 839 42.16 -17.09 32.43
CA THR A 839 43.02 -16.05 31.84
C THR A 839 44.22 -15.81 32.75
N GLU A 840 45.41 -15.66 32.19
CA GLU A 840 46.63 -15.35 32.93
C GLU A 840 47.04 -13.88 32.74
N ALA A 841 47.45 -13.20 33.82
CA ALA A 841 47.89 -11.82 33.75
C ALA A 841 49.10 -11.67 32.80
N GLY A 842 49.00 -10.75 31.85
CA GLY A 842 50.01 -10.50 30.83
C GLY A 842 49.73 -11.18 29.48
N ASP A 843 48.75 -12.08 29.39
CA ASP A 843 48.29 -12.63 28.11
C ASP A 843 47.61 -11.57 27.25
N THR A 844 47.69 -11.72 25.94
CA THR A 844 46.92 -10.87 25.01
C THR A 844 45.45 -11.17 25.18
N CYS A 845 44.64 -10.17 25.56
CA CYS A 845 43.19 -10.34 25.63
C CYS A 845 42.63 -10.53 24.20
N ARG A 846 41.97 -11.66 23.95
CA ARG A 846 41.44 -12.05 22.63
C ARG A 846 39.95 -12.31 22.64
N GLU A 847 39.34 -12.35 23.81
CA GLU A 847 37.95 -12.74 23.99
C GLU A 847 37.34 -11.91 25.12
N LEU A 848 36.12 -11.43 24.90
CA LEU A 848 35.26 -10.95 25.95
C LEU A 848 34.64 -12.16 26.65
N LEU A 849 34.76 -12.23 27.98
CA LEU A 849 34.32 -13.39 28.76
C LEU A 849 33.09 -13.02 29.61
N LEU A 850 32.07 -13.86 29.61
CA LEU A 850 30.87 -13.73 30.44
C LEU A 850 30.71 -15.00 31.27
N LEU A 851 30.74 -14.88 32.59
CA LEU A 851 30.48 -16.02 33.48
C LEU A 851 28.99 -16.38 33.44
N ILE A 852 28.66 -17.61 33.05
CA ILE A 852 27.26 -18.08 32.93
C ILE A 852 26.85 -19.08 34.01
N GLU A 853 27.81 -19.86 34.54
CA GLU A 853 27.56 -20.87 35.58
C GLU A 853 28.83 -21.11 36.42
N GLY A 854 28.68 -21.31 37.73
CA GLY A 854 29.79 -21.48 38.68
C GLY A 854 30.31 -20.15 39.25
N ASP A 855 31.44 -20.22 39.94
CA ASP A 855 32.16 -19.10 40.57
C ASP A 855 33.58 -19.02 40.00
N ALA A 856 34.10 -17.80 39.85
CA ALA A 856 35.51 -17.57 39.50
C ALA A 856 36.12 -16.52 40.43
N ARG A 857 37.43 -16.61 40.69
CA ARG A 857 38.18 -15.61 41.47
C ARG A 857 39.07 -14.79 40.56
N ILE A 858 39.01 -13.47 40.71
CA ILE A 858 39.87 -12.52 40.03
C ILE A 858 41.00 -12.11 40.97
N HIS A 859 42.23 -12.28 40.54
CA HIS A 859 43.42 -11.90 41.30
C HIS A 859 44.01 -10.61 40.73
N TYR A 860 43.75 -9.48 41.39
CA TYR A 860 44.34 -8.18 41.04
C TYR A 860 45.72 -8.04 41.65
N GLN A 861 46.73 -7.74 40.83
CA GLN A 861 48.11 -7.59 41.27
C GLN A 861 48.48 -6.11 41.43
N THR A 862 48.28 -5.55 42.63
CA THR A 862 48.64 -4.16 42.93
C THR A 862 49.95 -4.08 43.71
N GLY A 863 51.08 -3.99 43.02
CA GLY A 863 52.41 -3.95 43.65
C GLY A 863 52.74 -5.25 44.40
N SER A 864 52.83 -5.19 45.73
CA SER A 864 53.14 -6.35 46.60
C SER A 864 51.91 -6.97 47.29
N LYS A 865 50.69 -6.52 46.99
CA LYS A 865 49.44 -7.07 47.55
C LYS A 865 48.56 -7.63 46.43
N VAL A 866 48.05 -8.85 46.66
CA VAL A 866 47.04 -9.48 45.81
C VAL A 866 45.67 -9.19 46.42
N ARG A 867 44.81 -8.50 45.68
CA ARG A 867 43.40 -8.36 46.04
C ARG A 867 42.62 -9.42 45.29
N VAL A 868 41.83 -10.22 46.02
CA VAL A 868 40.97 -11.24 45.44
C VAL A 868 39.53 -10.72 45.45
N GLU A 869 38.88 -10.79 44.32
CA GLU A 869 37.45 -10.50 44.16
C GLU A 869 36.75 -11.74 43.60
N GLN A 870 35.50 -11.95 44.01
CA GLN A 870 34.69 -13.06 43.53
C GLN A 870 33.81 -12.56 42.37
N LEU A 871 33.82 -13.31 41.28
CA LEU A 871 33.00 -13.07 40.10
C LEU A 871 31.71 -13.88 40.22
N HIS A 872 30.59 -13.26 39.85
CA HIS A 872 29.28 -13.88 39.87
C HIS A 872 28.70 -14.04 38.46
N PRO A 873 27.85 -15.06 38.23
CA PRO A 873 27.17 -15.23 36.95
C PRO A 873 26.44 -13.97 36.48
N GLY A 874 26.57 -13.63 35.20
CA GLY A 874 26.02 -12.40 34.59
C GLY A 874 27.02 -11.24 34.46
N GLN A 875 28.19 -11.33 35.10
CA GLN A 875 29.25 -10.33 34.98
C GLN A 875 30.14 -10.61 33.75
N THR A 876 30.35 -9.57 32.95
CA THR A 876 31.31 -9.50 31.84
C THR A 876 32.71 -9.11 32.34
N LEU A 877 33.73 -9.67 31.71
CA LEU A 877 35.15 -9.51 32.04
C LEU A 877 35.92 -8.97 30.84
N ASP A 878 37.05 -8.33 31.13
CA ASP A 878 38.01 -7.82 30.16
C ASP A 878 37.41 -6.83 29.12
N GLU A 879 36.32 -6.13 29.47
CA GLU A 879 35.61 -5.19 28.58
C GLU A 879 36.55 -4.11 28.01
N LEU A 880 37.39 -3.54 28.88
CA LEU A 880 38.34 -2.48 28.54
C LEU A 880 39.53 -3.02 27.76
N GLU A 881 40.02 -4.21 28.12
CA GLU A 881 41.16 -4.86 27.48
C GLU A 881 40.82 -5.32 26.06
N VAL A 882 39.60 -5.83 25.84
CA VAL A 882 39.03 -6.13 24.51
C VAL A 882 38.96 -4.86 23.67
N LEU A 883 38.41 -3.77 24.22
CA LEU A 883 38.25 -2.48 23.52
C LEU A 883 39.57 -1.76 23.19
N THR A 884 40.59 -1.94 24.02
CA THR A 884 41.90 -1.29 23.85
C THR A 884 42.94 -2.19 23.18
N HIS A 885 42.58 -3.45 22.90
CA HIS A 885 43.49 -4.51 22.47
C HIS A 885 44.73 -4.64 23.37
N SER A 886 44.54 -4.49 24.69
CA SER A 886 45.62 -4.59 25.68
C SER A 886 45.76 -6.02 26.21
N ASN A 887 46.80 -6.24 27.02
CA ASN A 887 46.97 -7.50 27.72
C ASN A 887 46.05 -7.56 28.94
N SER A 888 45.57 -8.76 29.31
CA SER A 888 44.77 -8.97 30.51
C SER A 888 45.58 -8.61 31.75
N GLU A 889 45.06 -7.72 32.59
CA GLU A 889 45.77 -7.24 33.78
C GLU A 889 45.67 -8.20 34.98
N ASN A 890 44.71 -9.12 34.95
CA ASN A 890 44.33 -9.95 36.09
C ASN A 890 44.35 -11.44 35.73
N THR A 891 44.72 -12.29 36.70
CA THR A 891 44.58 -13.75 36.56
C THR A 891 43.20 -14.17 37.07
N ILE A 892 42.47 -14.94 36.27
CA ILE A 892 41.12 -15.43 36.59
C ILE A 892 41.17 -16.94 36.72
N VAL A 893 40.68 -17.48 37.84
CA VAL A 893 40.73 -18.91 38.16
C VAL A 893 39.34 -19.42 38.51
N ALA A 894 38.95 -20.57 37.95
CA ALA A 894 37.70 -21.24 38.25
C ALA A 894 37.67 -21.72 39.71
N ASP A 895 36.58 -21.47 40.43
CA ASP A 895 36.44 -21.80 41.85
C ASP A 895 35.38 -22.88 42.14
N SER A 896 34.57 -23.25 41.15
CA SER A 896 33.58 -24.32 41.25
C SER A 896 34.00 -25.60 40.52
N GLU A 897 33.38 -26.74 40.86
CA GLU A 897 33.61 -28.04 40.18
C GLU A 897 33.39 -27.96 38.67
N SER A 898 32.42 -27.17 38.22
CA SER A 898 32.15 -26.86 36.82
C SER A 898 31.86 -25.37 36.69
N THR A 899 32.79 -24.64 36.06
CA THR A 899 32.65 -23.21 35.77
C THR A 899 32.49 -23.05 34.26
N ARG A 900 31.39 -22.44 33.81
CA ARG A 900 31.10 -22.23 32.38
C ARG A 900 31.15 -20.76 32.03
N ILE A 901 31.85 -20.45 30.94
CA ILE A 901 32.08 -19.10 30.46
C ILE A 901 31.64 -19.01 29.01
N LEU A 902 30.88 -17.99 28.69
CA LEU A 902 30.60 -17.59 27.32
C LEU A 902 31.72 -16.67 26.85
N ALA A 903 32.49 -17.11 25.86
CA ALA A 903 33.60 -16.38 25.27
C ALA A 903 33.20 -15.84 23.89
N LEU A 904 33.43 -14.56 23.66
CA LEU A 904 33.21 -13.89 22.38
C LEU A 904 34.55 -13.34 21.88
N SER A 905 35.02 -13.78 20.71
CA SER A 905 36.28 -13.30 20.15
C SER A 905 36.27 -11.79 19.89
N VAL A 906 37.42 -11.13 20.11
CA VAL A 906 37.65 -9.72 19.78
C VAL A 906 37.31 -9.43 18.31
N ASP A 907 37.71 -10.30 17.38
CA ASP A 907 37.40 -10.11 15.95
C ASP A 907 35.88 -10.01 15.70
N ALA A 908 35.08 -10.89 16.31
CA ALA A 908 33.61 -10.86 16.21
C ALA A 908 33.00 -9.61 16.87
N PHE A 909 33.61 -9.14 17.95
CA PHE A 909 33.19 -7.94 18.66
C PHE A 909 33.50 -6.67 17.85
N ASP A 910 34.71 -6.57 17.29
CA ASP A 910 35.16 -5.48 16.41
C ASP A 910 34.35 -5.44 15.12
N ASP A 911 34.12 -6.59 14.49
CA ASP A 911 33.26 -6.70 13.31
C ASP A 911 31.87 -6.11 13.61
N LEU A 912 31.30 -6.37 14.78
CA LEU A 912 30.02 -5.77 15.17
C LEU A 912 30.12 -4.28 15.48
N LEU A 913 31.20 -3.80 16.11
CA LEU A 913 31.43 -2.37 16.33
C LEU A 913 31.51 -1.59 15.01
N ASP A 914 32.16 -2.17 13.99
CA ASP A 914 32.32 -1.56 12.68
C ASP A 914 31.02 -1.55 11.86
N HIS A 915 30.18 -2.58 12.00
CA HIS A 915 28.97 -2.75 11.21
C HIS A 915 27.69 -2.22 11.88
N ASP A 916 27.66 -2.09 13.21
CA ASP A 916 26.53 -1.60 14.00
C ASP A 916 26.91 -0.33 14.79
N PRO A 917 26.70 0.87 14.22
CA PRO A 917 27.00 2.15 14.87
C PRO A 917 26.23 2.38 16.18
N ASP A 918 25.06 1.75 16.34
CA ASP A 918 24.27 1.85 17.55
C ASP A 918 24.88 1.01 18.66
N PHE A 919 25.34 -0.20 18.34
CA PHE A 919 26.14 -1.01 19.25
C PHE A 919 27.39 -0.26 19.70
N ALA A 920 28.16 0.32 18.77
CA ALA A 920 29.37 1.10 19.11
C ALA A 920 29.07 2.28 20.04
N ARG A 921 28.00 3.04 19.78
CA ARG A 921 27.59 4.14 20.67
C ARG A 921 27.18 3.65 22.05
N ARG A 922 26.51 2.50 22.14
CA ARG A 922 26.04 1.95 23.41
C ARG A 922 27.21 1.48 24.26
N VAL A 923 28.18 0.82 23.64
CA VAL A 923 29.45 0.45 24.26
C VAL A 923 30.15 1.70 24.80
N LEU A 924 30.28 2.77 23.99
CA LEU A 924 30.85 4.05 24.46
C LEU A 924 30.07 4.68 25.63
N GLU A 925 28.74 4.60 25.64
CA GLU A 925 27.90 5.12 26.73
C GLU A 925 28.10 4.34 28.03
N LEU A 926 28.21 3.01 27.93
CA LEU A 926 28.48 2.11 29.06
C LEU A 926 29.85 2.41 29.67
N GLU A 927 30.90 2.46 28.84
CA GLU A 927 32.25 2.80 29.28
C GLU A 927 32.31 4.20 29.90
N SER A 928 31.62 5.18 29.30
CA SER A 928 31.52 6.52 29.86
C SER A 928 30.86 6.52 31.24
N ARG A 929 29.82 5.71 31.46
CA ARG A 929 29.16 5.56 32.76
C ARG A 929 30.05 4.86 33.78
N GLN A 930 30.77 3.80 33.38
CA GLN A 930 31.74 3.14 34.25
C GLN A 930 32.85 4.10 34.67
N LEU A 931 33.41 4.86 33.73
CA LEU A 931 34.44 5.85 34.00
C LEU A 931 33.91 6.97 34.92
N GLN A 932 32.68 7.43 34.74
CA GLN A 932 32.04 8.36 35.68
C GLN A 932 31.87 7.77 37.09
N ARG A 933 31.48 6.49 37.21
CA ARG A 933 31.38 5.80 38.51
C ARG A 933 32.74 5.68 39.18
N PHE A 934 33.78 5.32 38.42
CA PHE A 934 35.15 5.24 38.92
C PHE A 934 35.69 6.60 39.37
N VAL A 935 35.51 7.65 38.56
CA VAL A 935 35.94 9.00 38.95
C VAL A 935 35.22 9.47 40.21
N ARG A 936 33.93 9.14 40.38
CA ARG A 936 33.17 9.44 41.60
C ARG A 936 33.63 8.63 42.81
N SER A 937 34.10 7.40 42.64
CA SER A 937 34.60 6.58 43.75
C SER A 937 36.02 6.96 44.19
N VAL A 938 36.79 7.60 43.30
CA VAL A 938 38.16 8.07 43.57
C VAL A 938 38.20 9.52 44.10
N GLN A 939 37.12 10.30 43.95
CA GLN A 939 37.02 11.63 44.57
C GLN A 939 36.76 11.51 46.09
N PRO A 940 37.65 12.03 46.96
CA PRO A 940 37.38 12.10 48.38
C PRO A 940 36.30 13.16 48.65
N LEU A 941 35.32 12.81 49.50
CA LEU A 941 34.27 13.70 50.01
C LEU A 941 34.84 14.96 50.67
#